data_AF-Q5KHU6-F1
#
_entry.id   AF-Q5KHU6-F1
#
_cell.length_a   1.000
_cell.length_b   1.000
_cell.length_c   1.000
_cell.angle_alpha   90.00
_cell.angle_beta   90.00
_cell.angle_gamma   90.00
#
_symmetry.space_group_name_H-M   'P 1'
#
loop_
_entity.id
_entity.type
_entity.pdbx_description
1 polymer ?
#
loop_
_entity_poly.entity_id
_entity_poly.type
_entity_poly.pdbx_seq_one_letter_code
_entity_poly.pdbx_strand_id
1 'polypeptide(L)'
;MSASNDELLEYTLRVAYIHGELEQQQHRSHVAQLDSSSFPFPPSSSSRRTLETSSSSSFFAFDFGSLVNRDTSKSPKFPEKLLKTVDFTLKRIAMGQEAKYSSPSFRRSVALFWSSTWPEKSFQRQLKESRKIEDLILAFVTAATKSLKKEDARADSWRIELSRQVSLFVDLLSDCISAMGPVSSELKARLESYQGYLKVQDTPGAEDKDLASSLKSSNSMRSLVTKEENVPGKKSMDLLEVVAQLFGMPTEVCRQKVEDLKETCTRQAVLDDLKICLKRLNTEDPYPYKPHDFDHDTTSWASWKADELSSLSQTMLQMMQLDPSLVQSSSRLSQLNSLHASSSDNVTYPFTFIPSNPRQRYYQLLGKCLDHDLEVLKTLPEDQDVPLSILSGGHALLLSECAARWRLPPFFRSRVFLEAIVRRFSEGLVPSACVQEALSMMDKVQVDQHPSTWPVSERRALESVTAQRDESFLIAIRNALDGPQGYLSGEFLEAVEDWSVLNTRFTNTQNIHHLLKDLEDAIQSAAFTLYVNEATNSLDLQETKSIAFLMHMVTWIEKGIKTLRRGFKGPIGQDIPITKFVLQRQLDLWLRDLEDVLQASELNGEFLDDQFELYHKARKLGQMCNFFSGNKEDSYGITIASMFDQVVRRWIDHTATKTAQWSSQALAVDNFEPSTPHGPSSSVTDLFASLTSAAQFLMDLEWPDEPQLAVYVNKLAKIIGATVNEYCSKLEELFLGDMRQSDTSQTMAKKKAWLEKAKETVATLQGERKLQAFFNFTPESCVKLNNIQAARQQLDKLYDLLRVDDLSAYDTSASQPDNQQRNFLFTVKVVLAEGLTREGSSGHPDAFVTVSDEHGTRHAKTRTVYDDNNPRWDESFDIPVQHRSWFMVTVRHRNMVGKHDLLGRAYLQLDPSQFSGVMARDALLTLDPKGHILLKVAMEGEEDDMQFHFGRAFRCLKRTESDMIHSLVDKMNPVLRHTLSRSAIKSVLKGHTNYPPAYNEALGKLSAVYKSAMRTQEFIIPPTKEERHRGPTDSEIETAIHPLFDYLDVNNHTLASTLSSDEMELVMAKLWKQILVTIEGLIVPPLSDKRSHMRPLGDMELDIALSWLRFLKDFLYAGGDSSGVSSTILQNQRYHDLLSTRLYYDLSTDKLMEECVRGFQSTLKYRVTKPSKSLRAQRNLGTIRARKDAKQARVNTNGNTEMIMRILRMRDGTQEFLAQQLQTISMASASRAKRDPL
;
A
#
# COMPACT_ATOMS: atom_id res chain seq x y z
N MET A 1 17.20 -12.68 -74.18
CA MET A 1 17.92 -13.00 -72.92
C MET A 1 19.37 -13.46 -73.16
N SER A 2 19.72 -14.08 -74.30
CA SER A 2 21.09 -14.53 -74.62
C SER A 2 22.12 -13.37 -74.68
N ALA A 3 21.85 -12.33 -75.47
CA ALA A 3 22.78 -11.20 -75.64
C ALA A 3 23.14 -10.45 -74.35
N SER A 4 22.23 -10.44 -73.36
CA SER A 4 22.45 -9.82 -72.04
C SER A 4 23.31 -10.68 -71.10
N ASN A 5 23.25 -12.01 -71.25
CA ASN A 5 24.10 -12.94 -70.49
C ASN A 5 25.50 -13.01 -71.09
N ASP A 6 25.62 -12.87 -72.42
CA ASP A 6 26.91 -12.83 -73.12
C ASP A 6 27.72 -11.61 -72.71
N GLU A 7 27.10 -10.43 -72.62
CA GLU A 7 27.76 -9.22 -72.11
C GLU A 7 28.17 -9.37 -70.64
N LEU A 8 27.29 -9.90 -69.76
CA LEU A 8 27.62 -10.11 -68.35
C LEU A 8 28.81 -11.06 -68.18
N LEU A 9 28.80 -12.18 -68.89
CA LEU A 9 29.89 -13.16 -68.90
C LEU A 9 31.19 -12.53 -69.37
N GLU A 10 31.15 -11.78 -70.47
CA GLU A 10 32.32 -11.14 -71.06
C GLU A 10 32.99 -10.16 -70.08
N TYR A 11 32.24 -9.21 -69.50
CA TYR A 11 32.82 -8.25 -68.56
C TYR A 11 33.27 -8.88 -67.24
N THR A 12 32.58 -9.93 -66.77
CA THR A 12 33.00 -10.68 -65.57
C THR A 12 34.32 -11.43 -65.81
N LEU A 13 34.48 -12.05 -66.99
CA LEU A 13 35.74 -12.68 -67.41
C LEU A 13 36.89 -11.67 -67.54
N ARG A 14 36.62 -10.48 -68.10
CA ARG A 14 37.62 -9.39 -68.18
C ARG A 14 38.15 -8.98 -66.80
N VAL A 15 37.25 -8.87 -65.81
CA VAL A 15 37.62 -8.53 -64.42
C VAL A 15 38.40 -9.67 -63.74
N ALA A 16 37.95 -10.92 -63.88
CA ALA A 16 38.65 -12.08 -63.33
C ALA A 16 40.07 -12.24 -63.91
N TYR A 17 40.22 -12.04 -65.22
CA TYR A 17 41.52 -12.10 -65.90
C TYR A 17 42.50 -11.04 -65.38
N ILE A 18 42.10 -9.77 -65.33
CA ILE A 18 42.99 -8.68 -64.91
C ILE A 18 43.36 -8.78 -63.42
N HIS A 19 42.47 -9.34 -62.59
CA HIS A 19 42.77 -9.60 -61.18
C HIS A 19 43.94 -10.60 -61.05
N GLY A 20 43.90 -11.72 -61.78
CA GLY A 20 44.98 -12.71 -61.79
C GLY A 20 46.32 -12.14 -62.28
N GLU A 21 46.31 -11.26 -63.28
CA GLU A 21 47.50 -10.55 -63.76
C GLU A 21 48.10 -9.59 -62.71
N LEU A 22 47.25 -8.89 -61.94
CA LEU A 22 47.69 -7.96 -60.90
C LEU A 22 48.27 -8.69 -59.67
N GLU A 23 47.69 -9.81 -59.26
CA GLU A 23 48.23 -10.65 -58.17
C GLU A 23 49.60 -11.24 -58.52
N GLN A 24 49.78 -11.70 -59.76
CA GLN A 24 51.06 -12.22 -60.25
C GLN A 24 52.16 -11.14 -60.24
N GLN A 25 51.81 -9.89 -60.55
CA GLN A 25 52.76 -8.77 -60.48
C GLN A 25 53.12 -8.41 -59.03
N GLN A 26 52.14 -8.36 -58.11
CA GLN A 26 52.40 -8.14 -56.69
C GLN A 26 53.39 -9.17 -56.13
N HIS A 27 53.22 -10.45 -56.48
CA HIS A 27 54.15 -11.52 -56.10
C HIS A 27 55.55 -11.31 -56.69
N ARG A 28 55.68 -10.90 -57.96
CA ARG A 28 56.98 -10.60 -58.60
C ARG A 28 57.73 -9.44 -57.93
N SER A 29 57.02 -8.37 -57.56
CA SER A 29 57.60 -7.23 -56.83
C SER A 29 58.03 -7.59 -55.40
N HIS A 30 57.33 -8.51 -54.73
CA HIS A 30 57.65 -8.93 -53.36
C HIS A 30 58.85 -9.90 -53.29
N VAL A 31 59.03 -10.75 -54.31
CA VAL A 31 60.21 -11.64 -54.43
C VAL A 31 61.49 -10.84 -54.73
N ALA A 32 61.41 -9.77 -55.53
CA ALA A 32 62.55 -8.90 -55.86
C ALA A 32 63.11 -8.12 -54.65
N GLN A 33 62.35 -7.94 -53.56
CA GLN A 33 62.80 -7.26 -52.35
C GLN A 33 63.57 -8.17 -51.37
N LEU A 34 63.35 -9.49 -51.43
CA LEU A 34 63.95 -10.47 -50.49
C LEU A 34 65.40 -10.87 -50.85
N ASP A 35 65.85 -10.66 -52.09
CA ASP A 35 67.20 -11.02 -52.56
C ASP A 35 68.32 -10.03 -52.17
N SER A 36 68.04 -8.99 -51.36
CA SER A 36 68.97 -7.88 -51.09
C SER A 36 69.71 -7.87 -49.73
N SER A 37 69.65 -8.93 -48.92
CA SER A 37 70.43 -8.99 -47.66
C SER A 37 70.89 -10.41 -47.26
N SER A 38 72.21 -10.69 -47.25
CA SER A 38 72.82 -11.97 -46.82
C SER A 38 74.08 -11.82 -45.94
N PHE A 39 74.27 -12.78 -45.02
CA PHE A 39 75.45 -13.20 -44.18
C PHE A 39 75.62 -12.69 -42.72
N PRO A 40 76.31 -13.43 -41.80
CA PRO A 40 76.20 -14.86 -41.44
C PRO A 40 76.27 -15.18 -39.90
N PHE A 41 75.77 -16.35 -39.48
CA PHE A 41 75.97 -16.97 -38.13
C PHE A 41 77.12 -17.99 -38.11
N PRO A 42 77.81 -18.21 -36.96
CA PRO A 42 77.92 -19.58 -36.36
C PRO A 42 78.14 -19.57 -34.80
N PRO A 43 78.42 -20.72 -34.10
CA PRO A 43 77.62 -21.95 -34.00
C PRO A 43 77.39 -22.44 -32.53
N SER A 44 76.70 -23.57 -32.43
CA SER A 44 76.11 -24.29 -31.28
C SER A 44 77.03 -24.87 -30.18
N SER A 45 76.52 -24.99 -28.95
CA SER A 45 76.73 -26.17 -28.10
C SER A 45 75.64 -26.39 -27.05
N SER A 46 75.25 -27.65 -26.91
CA SER A 46 74.13 -28.24 -26.16
C SER A 46 74.46 -28.61 -24.71
N SER A 47 73.54 -28.35 -23.76
CA SER A 47 72.97 -29.37 -22.84
C SER A 47 72.08 -28.78 -21.72
N ARG A 48 70.86 -29.33 -21.64
CA ARG A 48 69.90 -29.44 -20.52
C ARG A 48 69.63 -28.21 -19.64
N ARG A 49 68.47 -27.57 -19.85
CA ARG A 49 67.71 -26.90 -18.78
C ARG A 49 66.21 -27.16 -18.90
N THR A 50 65.62 -27.28 -17.72
CA THR A 50 64.24 -27.56 -17.38
C THR A 50 63.26 -26.53 -17.96
N LEU A 51 62.07 -27.04 -18.28
CA LEU A 51 60.95 -26.38 -18.91
C LEU A 51 60.32 -25.32 -17.97
N GLU A 52 60.51 -24.03 -18.25
CA GLU A 52 59.63 -22.96 -17.78
C GLU A 52 59.37 -21.96 -18.91
N THR A 53 58.14 -22.02 -19.43
CA THR A 53 57.58 -21.18 -20.49
C THR A 53 57.33 -19.77 -19.99
N SER A 54 58.10 -18.82 -20.49
CA SER A 54 57.76 -17.40 -20.54
C SER A 54 57.11 -17.12 -21.91
N SER A 55 55.77 -17.20 -21.95
CA SER A 55 54.97 -16.70 -23.05
C SER A 55 54.75 -15.20 -22.87
N SER A 56 55.15 -14.40 -23.87
CA SER A 56 54.91 -12.97 -23.97
C SER A 56 53.42 -12.70 -24.21
N SER A 57 52.67 -12.72 -23.12
CA SER A 57 51.40 -12.08 -22.92
C SER A 57 51.59 -10.56 -22.89
N SER A 58 51.12 -9.83 -23.91
CA SER A 58 50.86 -8.39 -23.83
C SER A 58 50.08 -7.89 -25.05
N PHE A 59 48.80 -8.21 -25.15
CA PHE A 59 47.76 -7.36 -25.78
C PHE A 59 46.41 -7.83 -25.20
N PHE A 60 45.59 -6.91 -24.67
CA PHE A 60 44.31 -7.12 -23.95
C PHE A 60 44.34 -7.37 -22.42
N ALA A 61 45.18 -6.61 -21.70
CA ALA A 61 44.86 -6.20 -20.33
C ALA A 61 44.28 -4.78 -20.39
N PHE A 62 43.08 -4.58 -19.83
CA PHE A 62 42.52 -3.24 -19.62
C PHE A 62 43.46 -2.49 -18.68
N ASP A 63 44.32 -1.63 -19.24
CA ASP A 63 45.35 -0.92 -18.50
C ASP A 63 44.74 0.32 -17.82
N PHE A 64 43.98 0.09 -16.76
CA PHE A 64 43.51 1.17 -15.87
C PHE A 64 44.70 1.86 -15.17
N GLY A 65 45.86 1.20 -15.08
CA GLY A 65 47.12 1.78 -14.64
C GLY A 65 47.61 2.89 -15.56
N SER A 66 47.43 2.74 -16.87
CA SER A 66 47.71 3.76 -17.90
C SER A 66 46.80 5.00 -17.78
N LEU A 67 45.52 4.81 -17.44
CA LEU A 67 44.56 5.91 -17.25
C LEU A 67 44.79 6.68 -15.94
N VAL A 68 45.22 6.00 -14.87
CA VAL A 68 45.51 6.63 -13.57
C VAL A 68 46.89 7.28 -13.53
N ASN A 69 47.88 6.75 -14.26
CA ASN A 69 49.25 7.31 -14.25
C ASN A 69 49.46 8.53 -15.15
N ARG A 70 48.52 8.88 -16.03
CA ARG A 70 48.75 9.94 -17.03
C ARG A 70 48.66 11.38 -16.52
N ASP A 71 48.19 11.64 -15.28
CA ASP A 71 48.10 12.99 -14.71
C ASP A 71 48.07 13.00 -13.15
N THR A 72 49.03 12.34 -12.49
CA THR A 72 48.97 12.16 -11.01
C THR A 72 49.33 13.39 -10.17
N SER A 73 49.78 14.49 -10.77
CA SER A 73 50.22 15.70 -10.06
C SER A 73 49.14 16.79 -9.91
N LYS A 74 47.95 16.63 -10.50
CA LYS A 74 46.85 17.64 -10.48
C LYS A 74 45.44 17.06 -10.23
N SER A 75 45.29 15.95 -9.51
CA SER A 75 43.93 15.46 -9.19
C SER A 75 43.29 16.28 -8.05
N PRO A 76 42.04 16.76 -8.22
CA PRO A 76 41.36 17.57 -7.19
C PRO A 76 41.05 16.72 -5.96
N LYS A 77 41.46 17.18 -4.78
CA LYS A 77 41.25 16.45 -3.52
C LYS A 77 39.78 16.49 -3.11
N PHE A 78 39.17 15.34 -2.82
CA PHE A 78 37.78 15.31 -2.36
C PHE A 78 37.64 15.80 -0.89
N PRO A 79 36.47 16.29 -0.45
CA PRO A 79 36.25 16.75 0.93
C PRO A 79 36.33 15.62 1.96
N GLU A 80 36.91 15.85 3.15
CA GLU A 80 37.05 14.82 4.19
C GLU A 80 35.73 14.22 4.68
N LYS A 81 34.62 14.97 4.55
CA LYS A 81 33.27 14.50 4.88
C LYS A 81 32.79 13.40 3.93
N LEU A 82 33.37 13.28 2.72
CA LEU A 82 33.01 12.25 1.73
C LEU A 82 33.18 10.84 2.29
N LEU A 83 34.26 10.59 3.04
CA LEU A 83 34.54 9.26 3.58
C LEU A 83 33.44 8.76 4.53
N LYS A 84 32.82 9.67 5.30
CA LYS A 84 31.69 9.32 6.19
C LYS A 84 30.41 9.04 5.40
N THR A 85 30.14 9.83 4.36
CA THR A 85 28.98 9.64 3.49
C THR A 85 29.10 8.33 2.72
N VAL A 86 30.27 8.05 2.13
CA VAL A 86 30.54 6.80 1.41
C VAL A 86 30.46 5.60 2.35
N ASP A 87 31.01 5.67 3.57
CA ASP A 87 30.88 4.59 4.57
C ASP A 87 29.41 4.28 4.90
N PHE A 88 28.59 5.32 5.13
CA PHE A 88 27.16 5.16 5.41
C PHE A 88 26.42 4.54 4.22
N THR A 89 26.69 5.00 3.00
CA THR A 89 26.05 4.49 1.77
C THR A 89 26.48 3.05 1.47
N LEU A 90 27.77 2.71 1.60
CA LEU A 90 28.26 1.34 1.42
C LEU A 90 27.61 0.37 2.41
N LYS A 91 27.45 0.77 3.68
CA LYS A 91 26.74 -0.02 4.70
C LYS A 91 25.28 -0.25 4.32
N ARG A 92 24.56 0.78 3.88
CA ARG A 92 23.14 0.65 3.46
C ARG A 92 22.98 -0.26 2.25
N ILE A 93 23.88 -0.18 1.27
CA ILE A 93 23.90 -1.06 0.10
C ILE A 93 24.19 -2.50 0.52
N ALA A 94 25.20 -2.74 1.36
CA ALA A 94 25.49 -4.07 1.90
C ALA A 94 24.29 -4.65 2.66
N MET A 95 23.55 -3.83 3.40
CA MET A 95 22.31 -4.20 4.12
C MET A 95 21.06 -4.26 3.24
N GLY A 96 21.13 -3.90 1.95
CA GLY A 96 20.01 -3.99 1.00
C GLY A 96 18.95 -2.91 1.14
N GLN A 97 19.29 -1.78 1.77
CA GLN A 97 18.38 -0.68 2.07
C GLN A 97 18.37 0.43 1.00
N GLU A 98 19.07 0.23 -0.12
CA GLU A 98 19.18 1.17 -1.25
C GLU A 98 18.64 0.49 -2.53
N ALA A 99 17.44 0.88 -2.95
CA ALA A 99 16.75 0.28 -4.11
C ALA A 99 17.52 0.49 -5.43
N LYS A 100 18.26 1.60 -5.57
CA LYS A 100 19.05 1.94 -6.77
C LYS A 100 20.21 0.97 -7.02
N TYR A 101 20.73 0.32 -5.98
CA TYR A 101 21.92 -0.55 -6.04
C TYR A 101 21.60 -2.00 -5.58
N SER A 102 20.41 -2.50 -5.93
CA SER A 102 19.89 -3.79 -5.44
C SER A 102 20.47 -5.04 -6.14
N SER A 103 21.31 -4.87 -7.18
CA SER A 103 21.89 -6.01 -7.92
C SER A 103 22.65 -6.97 -6.98
N PRO A 104 22.35 -8.29 -6.96
CA PRO A 104 22.98 -9.24 -6.06
C PRO A 104 24.50 -9.34 -6.23
N SER A 105 25.01 -9.28 -7.48
CA SER A 105 26.44 -9.34 -7.81
C SER A 105 27.18 -8.11 -7.28
N PHE A 106 26.64 -6.92 -7.55
CA PHE A 106 27.21 -5.64 -7.10
C PHE A 106 27.15 -5.51 -5.57
N ARG A 107 26.02 -5.87 -4.96
CA ARG A 107 25.85 -5.83 -3.49
C ARG A 107 26.86 -6.74 -2.79
N ARG A 108 27.18 -7.90 -3.36
CA ARG A 108 28.21 -8.81 -2.81
C ARG A 108 29.62 -8.23 -2.95
N SER A 109 29.97 -7.66 -4.10
CA SER A 109 31.26 -6.96 -4.29
C SER A 109 31.42 -5.77 -3.35
N VAL A 110 30.35 -4.97 -3.16
CA VAL A 110 30.31 -3.86 -2.20
C VAL A 110 30.41 -4.34 -0.76
N ALA A 111 29.71 -5.42 -0.40
CA ALA A 111 29.79 -6.01 0.94
C ALA A 111 31.19 -6.56 1.24
N LEU A 112 31.87 -7.17 0.26
CA LEU A 112 33.25 -7.62 0.39
C LEU A 112 34.22 -6.43 0.51
N PHE A 113 34.06 -5.39 -0.31
CA PHE A 113 34.87 -4.18 -0.21
C PHE A 113 34.70 -3.49 1.15
N TRP A 114 33.46 -3.34 1.63
CA TRP A 114 33.15 -2.71 2.92
C TRP A 114 33.59 -3.53 4.14
N SER A 115 33.51 -4.86 4.08
CA SER A 115 33.90 -5.73 5.20
C SER A 115 35.39 -6.05 5.27
N SER A 116 36.11 -6.06 4.14
CA SER A 116 37.51 -6.51 4.09
C SER A 116 38.52 -5.39 3.82
N THR A 117 38.22 -4.47 2.89
CA THR A 117 39.19 -3.47 2.40
C THR A 117 38.97 -2.12 3.09
N TRP A 118 37.72 -1.73 3.28
CA TRP A 118 37.34 -0.46 3.92
C TRP A 118 37.77 -0.29 5.39
N PRO A 119 37.75 -1.33 6.27
CA PRO A 119 38.15 -1.19 7.67
C PRO A 119 39.68 -1.16 7.87
N GLU A 120 40.47 -1.42 6.83
CA GLU A 120 41.92 -1.55 6.93
C GLU A 120 42.56 -0.20 7.30
N LYS A 121 43.28 -0.16 8.44
CA LYS A 121 43.84 1.10 8.98
C LYS A 121 44.87 1.74 8.05
N SER A 122 45.63 0.93 7.32
CA SER A 122 46.57 1.35 6.26
C SER A 122 45.84 2.09 5.14
N PHE A 123 44.75 1.51 4.62
CA PHE A 123 43.93 2.07 3.56
C PHE A 123 43.20 3.35 3.99
N GLN A 124 42.60 3.36 5.18
CA GLN A 124 41.95 4.56 5.76
C GLN A 124 42.95 5.71 5.97
N ARG A 125 44.21 5.40 6.31
CA ARG A 125 45.27 6.39 6.43
C ARG A 125 45.70 6.92 5.07
N GLN A 126 45.87 6.04 4.07
CA GLN A 126 46.20 6.41 2.70
C GLN A 126 45.12 7.32 2.08
N LEU A 127 43.84 7.00 2.26
CA LEU A 127 42.72 7.82 1.76
C LEU A 127 42.63 9.20 2.40
N LYS A 128 42.95 9.31 3.70
CA LYS A 128 42.99 10.58 4.43
C LYS A 128 44.18 11.45 4.01
N GLU A 129 45.31 10.83 3.69
CA GLU A 129 46.54 11.51 3.26
C GLU A 129 46.51 11.90 1.77
N SER A 130 46.06 11.00 0.87
CA SER A 130 46.02 11.25 -0.58
C SER A 130 44.80 12.08 -1.02
N ARG A 131 43.62 11.82 -0.42
CA ARG A 131 42.32 12.41 -0.78
C ARG A 131 42.01 12.35 -2.29
N LYS A 132 42.50 11.31 -2.96
CA LYS A 132 42.32 11.04 -4.40
C LYS A 132 41.19 10.05 -4.64
N ILE A 133 40.29 10.37 -5.57
CA ILE A 133 39.14 9.49 -5.86
C ILE A 133 39.56 8.23 -6.61
N GLU A 134 40.66 8.31 -7.37
CA GLU A 134 41.24 7.23 -8.13
C GLU A 134 41.73 6.09 -7.23
N ASP A 135 42.26 6.41 -6.04
CA ASP A 135 42.69 5.41 -5.05
C ASP A 135 41.50 4.58 -4.53
N LEU A 136 40.34 5.22 -4.40
CA LEU A 136 39.11 4.60 -3.91
C LEU A 136 38.46 3.71 -4.99
N ILE A 137 38.48 4.15 -6.26
CA ILE A 137 38.05 3.36 -7.41
C ILE A 137 38.97 2.14 -7.59
N LEU A 138 40.30 2.33 -7.53
CA LEU A 138 41.27 1.25 -7.71
C LEU A 138 41.15 0.17 -6.62
N ALA A 139 40.92 0.58 -5.37
CA ALA A 139 40.69 -0.36 -4.27
C ALA A 139 39.41 -1.16 -4.46
N PHE A 140 38.33 -0.52 -4.93
CA PHE A 140 37.09 -1.21 -5.26
C PHE A 140 37.26 -2.18 -6.44
N VAL A 141 37.90 -1.76 -7.54
CA VAL A 141 38.21 -2.62 -8.69
C VAL A 141 38.98 -3.87 -8.23
N THR A 142 39.93 -3.71 -7.32
CA THR A 142 40.71 -4.82 -6.77
C THR A 142 39.85 -5.78 -5.96
N ALA A 143 38.92 -5.27 -5.14
CA ALA A 143 38.00 -6.10 -4.36
C ALA A 143 36.94 -6.79 -5.24
N ALA A 144 36.36 -6.07 -6.20
CA ALA A 144 35.39 -6.59 -7.16
C ALA A 144 36.01 -7.62 -8.12
N THR A 145 37.27 -7.43 -8.52
CA THR A 145 38.02 -8.44 -9.30
C THR A 145 38.19 -9.73 -8.51
N LYS A 146 38.47 -9.62 -7.20
CA LYS A 146 38.61 -10.80 -6.32
C LYS A 146 37.28 -11.50 -6.08
N SER A 147 36.17 -10.77 -5.95
CA SER A 147 34.84 -11.37 -5.78
C SER A 147 34.40 -12.09 -7.05
N LEU A 148 34.50 -11.44 -8.21
CA LEU A 148 34.05 -11.96 -9.49
C LEU A 148 34.87 -13.15 -9.98
N LYS A 149 36.21 -13.12 -9.81
CA LYS A 149 37.08 -14.26 -10.16
C LYS A 149 36.85 -15.51 -9.31
N LYS A 150 36.27 -15.37 -8.11
CA LYS A 150 35.96 -16.50 -7.22
C LYS A 150 34.65 -17.20 -7.63
N GLU A 151 33.78 -16.49 -8.35
CA GLU A 151 32.45 -16.96 -8.77
C GLU A 151 32.49 -17.64 -10.15
N ASP A 152 33.24 -17.09 -11.11
CA ASP A 152 33.38 -17.63 -12.47
C ASP A 152 34.81 -18.07 -12.80
N ALA A 153 35.15 -19.32 -12.48
CA ALA A 153 36.45 -19.90 -12.83
C ALA A 153 36.54 -20.44 -14.27
N ARG A 154 35.53 -20.21 -15.13
CA ARG A 154 35.41 -20.90 -16.44
C ARG A 154 35.17 -20.03 -17.70
N ALA A 155 35.06 -18.70 -17.62
CA ALA A 155 34.98 -17.86 -18.83
C ALA A 155 35.44 -16.41 -18.58
N ASP A 156 35.81 -15.67 -19.64
CA ASP A 156 36.25 -14.26 -19.60
C ASP A 156 35.09 -13.24 -19.35
N SER A 157 33.88 -13.72 -19.04
CA SER A 157 32.65 -12.93 -18.77
C SER A 157 32.76 -12.00 -17.56
N TRP A 158 33.55 -12.36 -16.55
CA TRP A 158 33.73 -11.56 -15.33
C TRP A 158 34.33 -10.16 -15.60
N ARG A 159 35.01 -9.97 -16.74
CA ARG A 159 35.58 -8.66 -17.13
C ARG A 159 34.49 -7.66 -17.55
N ILE A 160 33.44 -8.13 -18.21
CA ILE A 160 32.30 -7.30 -18.62
C ILE A 160 31.50 -6.90 -17.38
N GLU A 161 31.22 -7.85 -16.50
CA GLU A 161 30.56 -7.57 -15.22
C GLU A 161 31.42 -6.66 -14.31
N LEU A 162 32.75 -6.78 -14.34
CA LEU A 162 33.64 -5.84 -13.64
C LEU A 162 33.47 -4.42 -14.17
N SER A 163 33.45 -4.22 -15.49
CA SER A 163 33.29 -2.89 -16.09
C SER A 163 31.95 -2.24 -15.68
N ARG A 164 30.86 -3.02 -15.67
CA ARG A 164 29.53 -2.60 -15.20
C ARG A 164 29.51 -2.27 -13.71
N GLN A 165 30.17 -3.08 -12.86
CA GLN A 165 30.27 -2.81 -11.42
C GLN A 165 31.10 -1.55 -11.12
N VAL A 166 32.15 -1.28 -11.91
CA VAL A 166 32.95 -0.06 -11.78
C VAL A 166 32.15 1.16 -12.20
N SER A 167 31.36 1.07 -13.27
CA SER A 167 30.41 2.12 -13.70
C SER A 167 29.42 2.48 -12.58
N LEU A 168 28.76 1.48 -12.00
CA LEU A 168 27.84 1.67 -10.86
C LEU A 168 28.52 2.28 -9.62
N PHE A 169 29.78 1.92 -9.38
CA PHE A 169 30.54 2.47 -8.26
C PHE A 169 30.96 3.92 -8.48
N VAL A 170 31.32 4.31 -9.71
CA VAL A 170 31.58 5.71 -10.08
C VAL A 170 30.30 6.55 -9.96
N ASP A 171 29.15 6.02 -10.36
CA ASP A 171 27.84 6.65 -10.17
C ASP A 171 27.50 6.86 -8.68
N LEU A 172 27.78 5.86 -7.83
CA LEU A 172 27.64 5.98 -6.38
C LEU A 172 28.50 7.10 -5.81
N LEU A 173 29.75 7.24 -6.26
CA LEU A 173 30.62 8.33 -5.81
C LEU A 173 30.12 9.69 -6.28
N SER A 174 29.58 9.78 -7.50
CA SER A 174 28.96 10.99 -8.02
C SER A 174 27.71 11.41 -7.23
N ASP A 175 26.86 10.45 -6.86
CA ASP A 175 25.70 10.66 -5.99
C ASP A 175 26.13 11.16 -4.60
N CYS A 176 27.13 10.51 -3.99
CA CYS A 176 27.67 10.89 -2.69
C CYS A 176 28.27 12.31 -2.71
N ILE A 177 28.93 12.72 -3.80
CA ILE A 177 29.49 14.06 -3.96
C ILE A 177 28.38 15.10 -4.17
N SER A 178 27.39 14.78 -4.99
CA SER A 178 26.26 15.67 -5.28
C SER A 178 25.39 15.92 -4.04
N ALA A 179 25.26 14.93 -3.15
CA ALA A 179 24.51 15.05 -1.89
C ALA A 179 25.17 16.00 -0.86
N MET A 180 26.45 16.39 -1.04
CA MET A 180 27.21 17.19 -0.07
C MET A 180 27.24 18.70 -0.35
N GLY A 181 26.53 19.21 -1.36
CA GLY A 181 26.50 20.64 -1.72
C GLY A 181 27.56 21.05 -2.77
N PRO A 182 27.87 22.35 -2.98
CA PRO A 182 28.70 22.80 -4.09
C PRO A 182 30.17 22.43 -3.90
N VAL A 183 30.58 21.29 -4.44
CA VAL A 183 31.98 20.85 -4.52
C VAL A 183 32.59 21.32 -5.85
N SER A 184 33.92 21.52 -5.87
CA SER A 184 34.71 21.99 -7.02
C SER A 184 34.22 21.39 -8.35
N SER A 185 33.88 22.25 -9.31
CA SER A 185 33.41 21.88 -10.65
C SER A 185 34.38 20.95 -11.39
N GLU A 186 35.67 20.99 -11.03
CA GLU A 186 36.70 20.12 -11.60
C GLU A 186 36.56 18.65 -11.18
N LEU A 187 36.18 18.37 -9.92
CA LEU A 187 35.99 16.99 -9.45
C LEU A 187 34.76 16.35 -10.11
N LYS A 188 33.70 17.15 -10.27
CA LYS A 188 32.46 16.72 -10.93
C LYS A 188 32.68 16.47 -12.41
N ALA A 189 33.34 17.39 -13.13
CA ALA A 189 33.68 17.22 -14.53
C ALA A 189 34.59 15.99 -14.78
N ARG A 190 35.49 15.67 -13.84
CA ARG A 190 36.37 14.49 -13.95
C ARG A 190 35.61 13.18 -13.70
N LEU A 191 34.68 13.13 -12.75
CA LEU A 191 33.78 11.99 -12.58
C LEU A 191 32.83 11.82 -13.76
N GLU A 192 32.27 12.90 -14.30
CA GLU A 192 31.46 12.89 -15.52
C GLU A 192 32.27 12.39 -16.73
N SER A 193 33.58 12.70 -16.80
CA SER A 193 34.46 12.13 -17.82
C SER A 193 34.63 10.62 -17.64
N TYR A 194 34.84 10.12 -16.41
CA TYR A 194 34.91 8.67 -16.14
C TYR A 194 33.58 7.97 -16.44
N GLN A 195 32.45 8.61 -16.12
CA GLN A 195 31.12 8.13 -16.50
C GLN A 195 30.93 8.10 -18.01
N GLY A 196 31.42 9.11 -18.74
CA GLY A 196 31.38 9.16 -20.20
C GLY A 196 32.20 8.04 -20.85
N TYR A 197 33.41 7.79 -20.35
CA TYR A 197 34.26 6.69 -20.85
C TYR A 197 33.67 5.30 -20.58
N LEU A 198 32.94 5.14 -19.47
CA LEU A 198 32.30 3.87 -19.10
C LEU A 198 30.94 3.68 -19.80
N LYS A 199 30.15 4.75 -20.01
CA LYS A 199 28.84 4.68 -20.69
C LYS A 199 28.93 4.51 -22.20
N VAL A 200 30.04 4.86 -22.85
CA VAL A 200 30.28 4.53 -24.27
C VAL A 200 30.39 3.00 -24.47
N GLN A 201 30.53 2.21 -23.40
CA GLN A 201 30.44 0.74 -23.42
C GLN A 201 29.08 0.18 -22.97
N ASP A 202 28.15 1.01 -22.46
CA ASP A 202 26.82 0.60 -22.00
C ASP A 202 25.73 1.00 -23.03
N THR A 203 25.67 0.29 -24.15
CA THR A 203 24.40 0.07 -24.87
C THR A 203 24.00 -1.40 -24.68
N PRO A 204 23.09 -1.74 -23.75
CA PRO A 204 22.63 -3.10 -23.57
C PRO A 204 21.27 -3.32 -24.24
N GLY A 205 21.22 -4.29 -25.15
CA GLY A 205 20.02 -5.02 -25.52
C GLY A 205 20.25 -6.52 -25.29
N ALA A 206 19.31 -7.13 -24.56
CA ALA A 206 19.06 -8.57 -24.34
C ALA A 206 19.87 -9.32 -23.25
N GLU A 207 19.09 -9.91 -22.32
CA GLU A 207 19.48 -10.85 -21.27
C GLU A 207 19.54 -12.30 -21.80
N ASP A 208 20.54 -13.05 -21.35
CA ASP A 208 20.78 -14.48 -21.55
C ASP A 208 19.60 -15.38 -21.11
N LYS A 209 19.21 -16.32 -21.99
CA LYS A 209 19.11 -17.73 -21.61
C LYS A 209 19.29 -18.68 -22.81
N ASP A 210 20.15 -19.67 -22.55
CA ASP A 210 20.37 -20.92 -23.29
C ASP A 210 21.18 -20.85 -24.59
N LEU A 211 22.52 -20.92 -24.46
CA LEU A 211 23.43 -21.40 -25.51
C LEU A 211 24.69 -22.04 -24.91
N ALA A 212 24.55 -23.27 -24.44
CA ALA A 212 25.62 -24.26 -24.53
C ALA A 212 25.50 -24.96 -25.89
N SER A 213 25.85 -24.27 -26.99
CA SER A 213 26.11 -24.83 -28.33
C SER A 213 26.10 -23.77 -29.44
N SER A 214 27.04 -22.82 -29.43
CA SER A 214 27.56 -22.21 -30.68
C SER A 214 28.54 -21.09 -30.35
N LEU A 215 29.82 -21.43 -30.42
CA LEU A 215 30.90 -20.47 -30.66
C LEU A 215 31.81 -21.05 -31.74
N LYS A 216 31.29 -21.08 -32.96
CA LYS A 216 32.05 -21.02 -34.21
C LYS A 216 31.27 -20.12 -35.18
N SER A 217 32.00 -19.28 -35.92
CA SER A 217 31.53 -18.15 -36.75
C SER A 217 31.04 -16.95 -35.91
N SER A 218 31.42 -15.69 -36.11
CA SER A 218 31.97 -14.99 -37.26
C SER A 218 33.13 -14.08 -36.82
N ASN A 219 34.33 -14.43 -37.26
CA ASN A 219 35.43 -13.50 -37.43
C ASN A 219 35.87 -13.66 -38.89
N SER A 220 35.19 -12.94 -39.79
CA SER A 220 35.63 -12.74 -41.18
C SER A 220 34.98 -11.44 -41.65
N MET A 221 35.72 -10.34 -41.74
CA MET A 221 36.39 -10.02 -43.00
C MET A 221 37.73 -9.33 -42.74
N ARG A 222 38.67 -10.08 -42.17
CA ARG A 222 40.06 -9.97 -42.59
C ARG A 222 40.41 -11.37 -43.09
N SER A 223 40.60 -11.46 -44.40
CA SER A 223 41.06 -12.65 -45.11
C SER A 223 42.11 -13.38 -44.27
N LEU A 224 41.70 -14.50 -43.67
CA LEU A 224 42.58 -15.55 -43.23
C LEU A 224 42.96 -16.31 -44.49
N VAL A 225 44.22 -16.09 -44.89
CA VAL A 225 45.05 -17.17 -45.40
C VAL A 225 44.85 -18.35 -44.47
N THR A 226 44.19 -19.39 -44.97
CA THR A 226 44.13 -20.70 -44.32
C THR A 226 45.57 -21.19 -44.14
N LYS A 227 45.96 -21.49 -42.90
CA LYS A 227 47.02 -22.46 -42.66
C LYS A 227 46.50 -23.80 -43.17
N GLU A 228 46.89 -24.14 -44.38
CA GLU A 228 46.88 -25.52 -44.81
C GLU A 228 47.87 -26.30 -43.93
N GLU A 229 47.39 -27.44 -43.45
CA GLU A 229 48.25 -28.53 -43.04
C GLU A 229 49.25 -28.84 -44.15
N ASN A 230 50.45 -29.22 -43.74
CA ASN A 230 51.56 -29.61 -44.59
C ASN A 230 51.13 -30.75 -45.55
N VAL A 231 50.65 -30.37 -46.73
CA VAL A 231 50.52 -31.20 -47.94
C VAL A 231 51.21 -30.40 -49.05
N PRO A 232 52.15 -30.99 -49.81
CA PRO A 232 52.89 -30.25 -50.80
C PRO A 232 51.99 -29.92 -52.00
N GLY A 233 51.50 -28.67 -52.10
CA GLY A 233 51.02 -28.04 -53.33
C GLY A 233 49.49 -27.89 -53.48
N LYS A 234 48.92 -26.76 -53.05
CA LYS A 234 47.59 -26.27 -53.47
C LYS A 234 47.70 -24.85 -54.04
N LYS A 235 47.03 -24.63 -55.17
CA LYS A 235 47.08 -23.40 -55.99
C LYS A 235 46.10 -22.36 -55.43
N SER A 236 46.45 -21.07 -55.49
CA SER A 236 45.50 -19.96 -55.31
C SER A 236 44.25 -20.21 -56.16
N MET A 237 43.04 -19.99 -55.60
CA MET A 237 41.77 -20.14 -56.34
C MET A 237 41.77 -19.19 -57.54
N ASP A 238 41.75 -19.75 -58.74
CA ASP A 238 41.73 -18.97 -59.98
C ASP A 238 40.32 -18.40 -60.18
N LEU A 239 40.14 -17.07 -60.13
CA LEU A 239 38.84 -16.44 -60.38
C LEU A 239 38.28 -16.80 -61.76
N LEU A 240 39.14 -17.17 -62.72
CA LEU A 240 38.71 -17.67 -64.03
C LEU A 240 37.98 -19.03 -63.93
N GLU A 241 38.39 -19.88 -62.99
CA GLU A 241 37.72 -21.16 -62.71
C GLU A 241 36.36 -20.93 -62.03
N VAL A 242 36.29 -19.97 -61.11
CA VAL A 242 35.03 -19.54 -60.45
C VAL A 242 34.02 -19.02 -61.49
N VAL A 243 34.46 -18.18 -62.43
CA VAL A 243 33.58 -17.69 -63.51
C VAL A 243 33.18 -18.81 -64.47
N ALA A 244 34.08 -19.74 -64.78
CA ALA A 244 33.75 -20.89 -65.63
C ALA A 244 32.67 -21.78 -65.01
N GLN A 245 32.76 -22.05 -63.69
CA GLN A 245 31.77 -22.83 -62.94
C GLN A 245 30.42 -22.11 -62.86
N LEU A 246 30.41 -20.82 -62.52
CA LEU A 246 29.18 -20.02 -62.37
C LEU A 246 28.36 -19.93 -63.66
N PHE A 247 29.02 -19.91 -64.83
CA PHE A 247 28.35 -19.82 -66.13
C PHE A 247 28.25 -21.16 -66.88
N GLY A 248 28.67 -22.27 -66.26
CA GLY A 248 28.61 -23.61 -66.87
C GLY A 248 29.47 -23.75 -68.13
N MET A 249 30.61 -23.08 -68.19
CA MET A 249 31.50 -23.11 -69.36
C MET A 249 32.54 -24.24 -69.26
N PRO A 250 32.78 -24.99 -70.36
CA PRO A 250 33.93 -25.90 -70.44
C PRO A 250 35.25 -25.13 -70.33
N THR A 251 36.22 -25.69 -69.61
CA THR A 251 37.53 -25.08 -69.32
C THR A 251 38.29 -24.69 -70.60
N GLU A 252 38.10 -25.45 -71.68
CA GLU A 252 38.69 -25.21 -73.00
C GLU A 252 38.14 -23.93 -73.65
N VAL A 253 36.84 -23.69 -73.53
CA VAL A 253 36.17 -22.49 -74.07
C VAL A 253 36.53 -21.26 -73.25
N CYS A 254 36.64 -21.42 -71.92
CA CYS A 254 37.13 -20.35 -71.05
C CYS A 254 38.55 -19.93 -71.44
N ARG A 255 39.45 -20.89 -71.66
CA ARG A 255 40.84 -20.62 -72.04
C ARG A 255 40.95 -19.91 -73.40
N GLN A 256 40.14 -20.31 -74.39
CA GLN A 256 40.10 -19.65 -75.69
C GLN A 256 39.66 -18.18 -75.57
N LYS A 257 38.57 -17.92 -74.83
CA LYS A 257 38.11 -16.56 -74.56
C LYS A 257 39.13 -15.72 -73.79
N VAL A 258 39.87 -16.33 -72.85
CA VAL A 258 40.92 -15.63 -72.10
C VAL A 258 42.09 -15.24 -73.01
N GLU A 259 42.52 -16.10 -73.95
CA GLU A 259 43.55 -15.75 -74.94
C GLU A 259 43.10 -14.57 -75.83
N ASP A 260 41.85 -14.57 -76.29
CA ASP A 260 41.28 -13.48 -77.08
C ASP A 260 41.25 -12.15 -76.29
N LEU A 261 41.04 -12.22 -74.97
CA LEU A 261 40.99 -11.05 -74.09
C LEU A 261 42.37 -10.47 -73.72
N LYS A 262 43.48 -11.19 -73.92
CA LYS A 262 44.83 -10.70 -73.57
C LYS A 262 45.23 -9.46 -74.37
N GLU A 263 44.78 -9.36 -75.62
CA GLU A 263 45.09 -8.23 -76.49
C GLU A 263 44.37 -6.95 -76.05
N THR A 264 43.18 -7.08 -75.45
CA THR A 264 42.34 -5.94 -75.03
C THR A 264 42.50 -5.58 -73.55
N CYS A 265 42.62 -6.57 -72.67
CA CYS A 265 42.58 -6.39 -71.21
C CYS A 265 43.97 -6.15 -70.62
N THR A 266 44.57 -5.00 -70.94
CA THR A 266 45.90 -4.63 -70.44
C THR A 266 45.83 -3.81 -69.15
N ARG A 267 46.92 -3.81 -68.36
CA ARG A 267 47.07 -2.94 -67.17
C ARG A 267 47.00 -1.44 -67.53
N GLN A 268 47.41 -1.08 -68.74
CA GLN A 268 47.26 0.27 -69.29
C GLN A 268 45.77 0.61 -69.53
N ALA A 269 44.97 -0.33 -70.04
CA ALA A 269 43.53 -0.13 -70.24
C ALA A 269 42.79 0.11 -68.91
N VAL A 270 43.23 -0.49 -67.80
CA VAL A 270 42.68 -0.19 -66.45
C VAL A 270 42.96 1.26 -66.05
N LEU A 271 44.19 1.73 -66.23
CA LEU A 271 44.54 3.14 -65.95
C LEU A 271 43.80 4.11 -66.88
N ASP A 272 43.56 3.72 -68.13
CA ASP A 272 42.85 4.55 -69.09
C ASP A 272 41.34 4.61 -68.77
N ASP A 273 40.70 3.51 -68.33
CA ASP A 273 39.33 3.51 -67.79
C ASP A 273 39.21 4.41 -66.55
N LEU A 274 40.17 4.39 -65.62
CA LEU A 274 40.20 5.28 -64.46
C LEU A 274 40.38 6.75 -64.85
N LYS A 275 41.23 7.05 -65.84
CA LYS A 275 41.38 8.41 -66.39
C LYS A 275 40.10 8.88 -67.10
N ILE A 276 39.39 7.99 -67.79
CA ILE A 276 38.08 8.31 -68.40
C ILE A 276 37.07 8.64 -67.31
N CYS A 277 37.02 7.88 -66.20
CA CYS A 277 36.17 8.19 -65.05
C CYS A 277 36.50 9.58 -64.45
N LEU A 278 37.79 9.87 -64.25
CA LEU A 278 38.26 11.16 -63.73
C LEU A 278 37.90 12.35 -64.64
N LYS A 279 38.00 12.16 -65.97
CA LYS A 279 37.59 13.16 -66.96
C LYS A 279 36.08 13.39 -66.90
N ARG A 280 35.28 12.33 -66.89
CA ARG A 280 33.81 12.43 -66.85
C ARG A 280 33.30 13.11 -65.58
N LEU A 281 33.93 12.89 -64.43
CA LEU A 281 33.58 13.55 -63.16
C LEU A 281 33.67 15.10 -63.20
N ASN A 282 34.47 15.64 -64.12
CA ASN A 282 34.67 17.07 -64.32
C ASN A 282 33.92 17.66 -65.53
N THR A 283 33.12 16.85 -66.24
CA THR A 283 32.28 17.28 -67.38
C THR A 283 30.81 17.47 -67.00
N GLU A 284 29.96 17.92 -67.94
CA GLU A 284 28.51 18.11 -67.74
C GLU A 284 27.74 16.79 -67.48
N ASP A 285 28.33 15.63 -67.79
CA ASP A 285 27.74 14.31 -67.53
C ASP A 285 28.64 13.43 -66.63
N PRO A 286 28.62 13.66 -65.29
CA PRO A 286 29.42 12.90 -64.34
C PRO A 286 28.94 11.44 -64.22
N TYR A 287 29.90 10.54 -64.01
CA TYR A 287 29.68 9.11 -63.76
C TYR A 287 30.28 8.75 -62.40
N PRO A 288 29.64 7.90 -61.55
CA PRO A 288 28.37 7.17 -61.76
C PRO A 288 27.06 7.85 -61.32
N TYR A 289 27.08 9.07 -60.78
CA TYR A 289 25.87 9.83 -60.39
C TYR A 289 25.92 11.27 -60.93
N LYS A 290 24.74 11.87 -61.11
CA LYS A 290 24.57 13.27 -61.54
C LYS A 290 24.18 14.16 -60.34
N PRO A 291 24.40 15.49 -60.41
CA PRO A 291 23.98 16.41 -59.36
C PRO A 291 22.46 16.34 -59.04
N HIS A 292 21.62 16.02 -60.03
CA HIS A 292 20.16 15.88 -59.86
C HIS A 292 19.74 14.60 -59.12
N ASP A 293 20.64 13.64 -58.95
CA ASP A 293 20.35 12.39 -58.22
C ASP A 293 20.40 12.60 -56.69
N PHE A 294 20.88 13.75 -56.24
CA PHE A 294 20.92 14.18 -54.84
C PHE A 294 19.84 15.24 -54.58
N ASP A 295 19.45 15.42 -53.31
CA ASP A 295 18.52 16.49 -52.93
C ASP A 295 19.09 17.86 -53.35
N HIS A 296 18.23 18.89 -53.48
CA HIS A 296 18.62 20.25 -53.91
C HIS A 296 19.71 20.93 -53.07
N ASP A 297 20.18 20.28 -52.01
CA ASP A 297 21.26 20.70 -51.16
C ASP A 297 22.62 20.44 -51.85
N THR A 298 23.25 21.51 -52.36
CA THR A 298 24.56 21.48 -53.06
C THR A 298 25.70 20.84 -52.25
N THR A 299 25.49 20.60 -50.96
CA THR A 299 26.48 20.09 -50.00
C THR A 299 26.71 18.57 -50.13
N SER A 300 25.66 17.76 -50.30
CA SER A 300 25.77 16.29 -50.41
C SER A 300 26.47 15.85 -51.70
N TRP A 301 26.15 16.49 -52.83
CA TRP A 301 26.84 16.27 -54.10
C TRP A 301 28.33 16.63 -54.00
N ALA A 302 28.64 17.77 -53.37
CA ALA A 302 30.02 18.22 -53.22
C ALA A 302 30.85 17.25 -52.35
N SER A 303 30.27 16.74 -51.26
CA SER A 303 30.92 15.75 -50.38
C SER A 303 31.20 14.45 -51.14
N TRP A 304 30.18 13.88 -51.79
CA TRP A 304 30.34 12.63 -52.55
C TRP A 304 31.35 12.77 -53.69
N LYS A 305 31.33 13.91 -54.41
CA LYS A 305 32.29 14.20 -55.49
C LYS A 305 33.72 14.29 -54.97
N ALA A 306 33.95 14.87 -53.78
CA ALA A 306 35.27 14.95 -53.16
C ALA A 306 35.80 13.56 -52.76
N ASP A 307 34.93 12.71 -52.18
CA ASP A 307 35.28 11.35 -51.79
C ASP A 307 35.62 10.48 -53.01
N GLU A 308 34.82 10.55 -54.07
CA GLU A 308 35.07 9.80 -55.32
C GLU A 308 36.36 10.26 -56.01
N LEU A 309 36.64 11.56 -56.01
CA LEU A 309 37.90 12.11 -56.54
C LEU A 309 39.10 11.58 -55.76
N SER A 310 39.00 11.53 -54.42
CA SER A 310 40.06 10.99 -53.56
C SER A 310 40.27 9.49 -53.82
N SER A 311 39.19 8.71 -53.93
CA SER A 311 39.21 7.28 -54.23
C SER A 311 39.84 6.97 -55.59
N LEU A 312 39.45 7.70 -56.64
CA LEU A 312 40.04 7.56 -57.97
C LEU A 312 41.54 7.86 -57.95
N SER A 313 41.95 8.95 -57.30
CA SER A 313 43.36 9.35 -57.21
C SER A 313 44.21 8.31 -56.45
N GLN A 314 43.69 7.77 -55.35
CA GLN A 314 44.37 6.73 -54.56
C GLN A 314 44.48 5.42 -55.34
N THR A 315 43.41 5.01 -56.03
CA THR A 315 43.41 3.78 -56.87
C THR A 315 44.39 3.91 -58.03
N MET A 316 44.45 5.06 -58.68
CA MET A 316 45.42 5.34 -59.75
C MET A 316 46.86 5.30 -59.22
N LEU A 317 47.11 5.88 -58.05
CA LEU A 317 48.43 5.89 -57.42
C LEU A 317 48.87 4.46 -57.04
N GLN A 318 47.99 3.63 -56.50
CA GLN A 318 48.28 2.22 -56.23
C GLN A 318 48.63 1.46 -57.52
N MET A 319 47.88 1.66 -58.60
CA MET A 319 48.18 1.04 -59.89
C MET A 319 49.53 1.49 -60.46
N MET A 320 49.91 2.76 -60.27
CA MET A 320 51.20 3.30 -60.70
C MET A 320 52.37 2.84 -59.81
N GLN A 321 52.14 2.57 -58.53
CA GLN A 321 53.14 1.99 -57.63
C GLN A 321 53.42 0.52 -57.94
N LEU A 322 52.38 -0.23 -58.34
CA LEU A 322 52.49 -1.64 -58.71
C LEU A 322 53.24 -1.85 -60.03
N ASP A 323 53.24 -0.86 -60.93
CA ASP A 323 54.04 -0.89 -62.15
C ASP A 323 54.58 0.50 -62.53
N PRO A 324 55.84 0.82 -62.18
CA PRO A 324 56.49 2.08 -62.51
C PRO A 324 56.64 2.34 -64.02
N SER A 325 56.54 1.31 -64.87
CA SER A 325 56.66 1.45 -66.33
C SER A 325 55.44 2.18 -66.95
N LEU A 326 54.32 2.22 -66.23
CA LEU A 326 53.10 2.92 -66.62
C LEU A 326 53.21 4.46 -66.54
N VAL A 327 54.27 4.99 -65.90
CA VAL A 327 54.54 6.44 -65.82
C VAL A 327 55.10 6.97 -67.16
N GLN A 328 55.88 6.17 -67.88
CA GLN A 328 56.57 6.56 -69.12
C GLN A 328 55.67 6.48 -70.36
N SER A 329 54.62 5.67 -70.34
CA SER A 329 53.65 5.50 -71.44
C SER A 329 52.62 6.63 -71.54
N SER A 330 52.60 7.57 -70.58
CA SER A 330 51.69 8.72 -70.52
C SER A 330 51.77 9.69 -71.71
N SER A 331 52.79 9.57 -72.56
CA SER A 331 53.02 10.39 -73.77
C SER A 331 52.22 9.95 -75.01
N ARG A 332 51.53 8.81 -75.01
CA ARG A 332 50.77 8.35 -76.20
C ARG A 332 49.33 8.86 -76.29
N LEU A 333 48.75 9.33 -75.19
CA LEU A 333 47.36 9.85 -75.18
C LEU A 333 47.23 11.30 -75.66
N SER A 334 48.34 12.02 -75.78
CA SER A 334 48.40 13.36 -76.38
C SER A 334 48.41 13.33 -77.92
N GLN A 335 48.71 12.20 -78.55
CA GLN A 335 48.74 12.08 -80.02
C GLN A 335 47.37 11.73 -80.64
N LEU A 336 46.43 11.18 -79.87
CA LEU A 336 45.05 10.94 -80.30
C LEU A 336 44.13 12.18 -80.16
N ASN A 337 44.56 13.21 -79.43
CA ASN A 337 43.81 14.46 -79.25
C ASN A 337 44.01 15.50 -80.38
N SER A 338 44.79 15.19 -81.42
CA SER A 338 45.13 16.13 -82.51
C SER A 338 44.31 15.94 -83.80
N LEU A 339 43.41 14.95 -83.85
CA LEU A 339 42.46 14.79 -84.96
C LEU A 339 41.07 14.71 -84.35
N HIS A 340 40.17 15.60 -84.79
CA HIS A 340 38.78 15.78 -84.36
C HIS A 340 38.52 16.78 -83.21
N ALA A 341 38.84 18.05 -83.50
CA ALA A 341 38.13 19.19 -82.93
C ALA A 341 37.11 19.72 -83.97
N SER A 342 35.92 19.12 -84.01
CA SER A 342 34.74 19.72 -84.64
C SER A 342 33.47 18.99 -84.17
N SER A 343 32.68 19.70 -83.36
CA SER A 343 31.21 19.66 -83.23
C SER A 343 30.47 18.32 -83.28
N SER A 344 29.74 18.06 -82.18
CA SER A 344 28.48 17.30 -82.11
C SER A 344 28.50 15.88 -82.67
N ASP A 345 28.83 14.91 -81.82
CA ASP A 345 28.16 13.62 -81.73
C ASP A 345 28.48 12.98 -80.37
N ASN A 346 27.55 12.21 -79.82
CA ASN A 346 27.70 11.43 -78.59
C ASN A 346 28.89 10.45 -78.71
N VAL A 347 30.10 10.89 -78.35
CA VAL A 347 31.26 9.99 -78.28
C VAL A 347 31.19 9.22 -76.96
N THR A 348 30.55 8.06 -77.00
CA THR A 348 30.65 7.04 -75.96
C THR A 348 32.12 6.63 -75.86
N TYR A 349 32.86 7.07 -74.85
CA TYR A 349 34.15 6.44 -74.55
C TYR A 349 33.87 4.99 -74.14
N PRO A 350 34.25 3.97 -74.93
CA PRO A 350 33.99 2.58 -74.57
C PRO A 350 34.93 2.23 -73.42
N PHE A 351 34.37 1.91 -72.26
CA PHE A 351 35.15 1.36 -71.17
C PHE A 351 35.54 -0.08 -71.50
N THR A 352 36.77 -0.48 -71.16
CA THR A 352 37.22 -1.85 -71.38
C THR A 352 36.70 -2.80 -70.30
N PHE A 353 36.63 -2.35 -69.05
CA PHE A 353 36.23 -3.17 -67.89
C PHE A 353 34.86 -2.82 -67.30
N ILE A 354 34.29 -1.65 -67.63
CA ILE A 354 32.99 -1.20 -67.11
C ILE A 354 31.89 -1.46 -68.15
N PRO A 355 30.84 -2.24 -67.83
CA PRO A 355 29.75 -2.53 -68.76
C PRO A 355 28.79 -1.33 -68.94
N SER A 356 27.96 -1.37 -69.98
CA SER A 356 27.01 -0.30 -70.33
C SER A 356 26.02 0.06 -69.21
N ASN A 357 25.59 -0.93 -68.40
CA ASN A 357 24.75 -0.74 -67.22
C ASN A 357 25.29 -1.55 -66.02
N PRO A 358 26.25 -0.99 -65.26
CA PRO A 358 26.97 -1.74 -64.22
C PRO A 358 26.08 -2.14 -63.03
N ARG A 359 25.10 -1.31 -62.67
CA ARG A 359 24.18 -1.60 -61.56
C ARG A 359 23.28 -2.80 -61.85
N GLN A 360 22.67 -2.83 -63.03
CA GLN A 360 21.81 -3.95 -63.43
C GLN A 360 22.60 -5.25 -63.63
N ARG A 361 23.81 -5.15 -64.22
CA ARG A 361 24.69 -6.31 -64.42
C ARG A 361 25.18 -6.88 -63.09
N TYR A 362 25.50 -6.04 -62.12
CA TYR A 362 25.85 -6.48 -60.76
C TYR A 362 24.68 -7.16 -60.06
N TYR A 363 23.46 -6.62 -60.18
CA TYR A 363 22.26 -7.26 -59.64
C TYR A 363 22.06 -8.68 -60.21
N GLN A 364 22.24 -8.84 -61.54
CA GLN A 364 22.14 -10.15 -62.20
C GLN A 364 23.26 -11.12 -61.78
N LEU A 365 24.50 -10.63 -61.64
CA LEU A 365 25.63 -11.43 -61.19
C LEU A 365 25.41 -11.92 -59.75
N LEU A 366 25.02 -11.02 -58.85
CA LEU A 366 24.73 -11.37 -57.46
C LEU A 366 23.62 -12.41 -57.35
N GLY A 367 22.52 -12.24 -58.11
CA GLY A 367 21.44 -13.20 -58.16
C GLY A 367 21.94 -14.61 -58.55
N LYS A 368 22.73 -14.70 -59.63
CA LYS A 368 23.32 -15.98 -60.07
C LYS A 368 24.26 -16.59 -59.05
N CYS A 369 25.11 -15.79 -58.40
CA CYS A 369 26.00 -16.28 -57.34
C CYS A 369 25.21 -16.86 -56.17
N LEU A 370 24.18 -16.15 -55.70
CA LEU A 370 23.33 -16.61 -54.61
C LEU A 370 22.54 -17.87 -54.98
N ASP A 371 21.98 -17.95 -56.19
CA ASP A 371 21.22 -19.13 -56.63
C ASP A 371 22.11 -20.36 -56.74
N HIS A 372 23.31 -20.21 -57.34
CA HIS A 372 24.28 -21.29 -57.44
C HIS A 372 24.75 -21.77 -56.06
N ASP A 373 25.12 -20.84 -55.18
CA ASP A 373 25.58 -21.21 -53.84
C ASP A 373 24.45 -21.85 -53.03
N LEU A 374 23.19 -21.39 -53.13
CA LEU A 374 22.04 -22.04 -52.49
C LEU A 374 21.79 -23.46 -53.02
N GLU A 375 21.94 -23.71 -54.31
CA GLU A 375 21.84 -25.06 -54.88
C GLU A 375 22.94 -25.97 -54.34
N VAL A 376 24.16 -25.46 -54.22
CA VAL A 376 25.28 -26.21 -53.63
C VAL A 376 24.99 -26.51 -52.15
N LEU A 377 24.51 -25.52 -51.38
CA LEU A 377 24.19 -25.69 -49.96
C LEU A 377 23.10 -26.74 -49.72
N LYS A 378 22.12 -26.88 -50.62
CA LYS A 378 21.10 -27.95 -50.54
C LYS A 378 21.68 -29.36 -50.69
N THR A 379 22.87 -29.51 -51.28
CA THR A 379 23.53 -30.81 -51.48
C THR A 379 24.50 -31.19 -50.36
N LEU A 380 24.74 -30.29 -49.40
CA LEU A 380 25.63 -30.55 -48.27
C LEU A 380 24.91 -31.31 -47.14
N PRO A 381 25.63 -32.14 -46.36
CA PRO A 381 25.06 -32.79 -45.17
C PRO A 381 24.62 -31.78 -44.10
N GLU A 382 23.57 -32.08 -43.35
CA GLU A 382 22.96 -31.20 -42.33
C GLU A 382 23.94 -30.77 -41.20
N ASP A 383 25.02 -31.52 -40.98
CA ASP A 383 25.99 -31.28 -39.88
C ASP A 383 27.09 -30.24 -40.20
N GLN A 384 27.07 -29.61 -41.38
CA GLN A 384 28.15 -28.71 -41.83
C GLN A 384 27.79 -27.23 -41.61
N ASP A 385 28.67 -26.48 -40.94
CA ASP A 385 28.50 -25.03 -40.72
C ASP A 385 28.47 -24.26 -42.07
N VAL A 386 27.35 -23.60 -42.36
CA VAL A 386 27.11 -22.81 -43.58
C VAL A 386 27.20 -21.30 -43.28
N PRO A 387 27.87 -20.48 -44.12
CA PRO A 387 27.88 -19.04 -43.92
C PRO A 387 26.49 -18.41 -44.07
N LEU A 388 26.07 -17.58 -43.11
CA LEU A 388 24.80 -16.86 -43.14
C LEU A 388 24.67 -15.87 -44.31
N SER A 389 25.80 -15.47 -44.91
CA SER A 389 25.83 -14.66 -46.14
C SER A 389 25.48 -15.45 -47.41
N ILE A 390 25.37 -16.79 -47.33
CA ILE A 390 25.12 -17.75 -48.42
C ILE A 390 26.24 -17.83 -49.46
N LEU A 391 26.92 -16.72 -49.75
CA LEU A 391 27.98 -16.61 -50.75
C LEU A 391 29.24 -17.40 -50.38
N SER A 392 29.77 -18.15 -51.35
CA SER A 392 31.08 -18.79 -51.27
C SER A 392 32.23 -17.77 -51.33
N GLY A 393 33.40 -18.14 -50.79
CA GLY A 393 34.58 -17.25 -50.80
C GLY A 393 35.00 -16.80 -52.21
N GLY A 394 34.84 -17.67 -53.21
CA GLY A 394 35.13 -17.35 -54.61
C GLY A 394 34.15 -16.34 -55.20
N HIS A 395 32.84 -16.51 -54.97
CA HIS A 395 31.83 -15.57 -55.44
C HIS A 395 31.89 -14.23 -54.71
N ALA A 396 32.18 -14.21 -53.41
CA ALA A 396 32.38 -12.98 -52.65
C ALA A 396 33.55 -12.15 -53.19
N LEU A 397 34.68 -12.80 -53.49
CA LEU A 397 35.85 -12.14 -54.11
C LEU A 397 35.51 -11.62 -55.51
N LEU A 398 34.86 -12.43 -56.35
CA LEU A 398 34.45 -12.04 -57.71
C LEU A 398 33.53 -10.80 -57.69
N LEU A 399 32.53 -10.78 -56.81
CA LEU A 399 31.61 -9.65 -56.63
C LEU A 399 32.35 -8.41 -56.14
N SER A 400 33.30 -8.56 -55.21
CA SER A 400 34.10 -7.44 -54.69
C SER A 400 34.98 -6.79 -55.75
N GLU A 401 35.60 -7.59 -56.61
CA GLU A 401 36.45 -7.12 -57.72
C GLU A 401 35.61 -6.47 -58.82
N CYS A 402 34.48 -7.08 -59.19
CA CYS A 402 33.54 -6.49 -60.15
C CYS A 402 33.01 -5.15 -59.63
N ALA A 403 32.62 -5.07 -58.36
CA ALA A 403 32.19 -3.84 -57.71
C ALA A 403 33.25 -2.72 -57.75
N ALA A 404 34.50 -3.05 -57.41
CA ALA A 404 35.60 -2.09 -57.38
C ALA A 404 35.91 -1.54 -58.79
N ARG A 405 35.92 -2.42 -59.80
CA ARG A 405 36.20 -2.05 -61.19
C ARG A 405 35.03 -1.31 -61.85
N TRP A 406 33.79 -1.68 -61.55
CA TRP A 406 32.59 -1.05 -62.07
C TRP A 406 32.16 0.21 -61.29
N ARG A 407 32.98 0.67 -60.33
CA ARG A 407 32.76 1.87 -59.51
C ARG A 407 31.40 1.86 -58.79
N LEU A 408 31.03 0.71 -58.21
CA LEU A 408 29.78 0.56 -57.46
C LEU A 408 29.98 0.90 -55.97
N PRO A 409 29.25 1.87 -55.40
CA PRO A 409 29.43 2.27 -54.00
C PRO A 409 29.07 1.18 -52.98
N PRO A 410 29.62 1.22 -51.75
CA PRO A 410 29.25 0.31 -50.66
C PRO A 410 27.74 0.26 -50.36
N PHE A 411 27.07 1.42 -50.28
CA PHE A 411 25.63 1.49 -49.96
C PHE A 411 24.76 0.76 -51.00
N PHE A 412 25.08 0.89 -52.30
CA PHE A 412 24.36 0.18 -53.36
C PHE A 412 24.53 -1.34 -53.22
N ARG A 413 25.75 -1.80 -52.94
CA ARG A 413 26.09 -3.23 -52.84
C ARG A 413 25.38 -3.89 -51.66
N SER A 414 25.45 -3.28 -50.48
CA SER A 414 24.76 -3.78 -49.29
C SER A 414 23.24 -3.74 -49.46
N ARG A 415 22.68 -2.72 -50.14
CA ARG A 415 21.24 -2.62 -50.40
C ARG A 415 20.74 -3.71 -51.33
N VAL A 416 21.43 -3.93 -52.45
CA VAL A 416 21.08 -4.98 -53.42
C VAL A 416 21.25 -6.37 -52.81
N PHE A 417 22.24 -6.56 -51.95
CA PHE A 417 22.38 -7.79 -51.17
C PHE A 417 21.20 -8.01 -50.21
N LEU A 418 20.85 -7.00 -49.41
CA LEU A 418 19.68 -7.06 -48.53
C LEU A 418 18.38 -7.35 -49.29
N GLU A 419 18.16 -6.66 -50.42
CA GLU A 419 17.00 -6.88 -51.31
C GLU A 419 16.93 -8.33 -51.81
N ALA A 420 18.06 -8.88 -52.26
CA ALA A 420 18.14 -10.25 -52.76
C ALA A 420 17.87 -11.31 -51.68
N ILE A 421 18.28 -11.04 -50.43
CA ILE A 421 18.04 -11.91 -49.28
C ILE A 421 16.59 -11.81 -48.78
N VAL A 422 16.05 -10.59 -48.63
CA VAL A 422 14.65 -10.36 -48.22
C VAL A 422 13.68 -11.02 -49.19
N ARG A 423 13.93 -10.91 -50.50
CA ARG A 423 13.12 -11.60 -51.51
C ARG A 423 13.13 -13.12 -51.33
N ARG A 424 14.31 -13.72 -51.13
CA ARG A 424 14.43 -15.17 -50.92
C ARG A 424 13.81 -15.62 -49.61
N PHE A 425 13.83 -14.78 -48.58
CA PHE A 425 13.12 -15.01 -47.32
C PHE A 425 11.61 -15.04 -47.54
N SER A 426 11.06 -14.08 -48.30
CA SER A 426 9.63 -14.05 -48.65
C SER A 426 9.17 -15.27 -49.46
N GLU A 427 10.09 -15.89 -50.21
CA GLU A 427 9.86 -17.13 -50.97
C GLU A 427 10.10 -18.41 -50.12
N GLY A 428 10.52 -18.28 -48.87
CA GLY A 428 10.80 -19.41 -47.96
C GLY A 428 12.10 -20.17 -48.27
N LEU A 429 13.02 -19.57 -49.05
CA LEU A 429 14.27 -20.22 -49.48
C LEU A 429 15.42 -20.06 -48.49
N VAL A 430 15.34 -19.10 -47.57
CA VAL A 430 16.39 -18.77 -46.59
C VAL A 430 15.77 -18.45 -45.22
N PRO A 431 16.46 -18.74 -44.10
CA PRO A 431 15.97 -18.42 -42.75
C PRO A 431 16.10 -16.92 -42.42
N SER A 432 15.39 -16.49 -41.37
CA SER A 432 15.41 -15.11 -40.83
C SER A 432 16.83 -14.66 -40.43
N ALA A 433 17.67 -15.56 -39.94
CA ALA A 433 19.07 -15.30 -39.58
C ALA A 433 19.91 -14.74 -40.76
N CYS A 434 19.62 -15.17 -42.00
CA CYS A 434 20.28 -14.61 -43.20
C CYS A 434 19.90 -13.13 -43.41
N VAL A 435 18.65 -12.76 -43.10
CA VAL A 435 18.18 -11.38 -43.18
C VAL A 435 18.85 -10.52 -42.11
N GLN A 436 19.01 -11.04 -40.88
CA GLN A 436 19.72 -10.35 -39.80
C GLN A 436 21.18 -10.07 -40.15
N GLU A 437 21.88 -11.03 -40.76
CA GLU A 437 23.26 -10.83 -41.22
C GLU A 437 23.34 -9.81 -42.37
N ALA A 438 22.40 -9.83 -43.32
CA ALA A 438 22.31 -8.82 -44.37
C ALA A 438 22.03 -7.41 -43.81
N LEU A 439 21.24 -7.30 -42.75
CA LEU A 439 21.00 -6.04 -42.02
C LEU A 439 22.27 -5.59 -41.28
N SER A 440 23.00 -6.50 -40.64
CA SER A 440 24.28 -6.16 -39.97
C SER A 440 25.28 -5.55 -40.95
N MET A 441 25.32 -6.04 -42.20
CA MET A 441 26.12 -5.47 -43.28
C MET A 441 25.61 -4.10 -43.75
N MET A 442 24.30 -3.88 -43.75
CA MET A 442 23.69 -2.59 -44.06
C MET A 442 24.00 -1.55 -42.98
N ASP A 443 23.85 -1.91 -41.71
CA ASP A 443 24.05 -1.01 -40.56
C ASP A 443 25.49 -0.49 -40.51
N LYS A 444 26.48 -1.37 -40.77
CA LYS A 444 27.89 -0.97 -40.91
C LYS A 444 28.07 0.16 -41.94
N VAL A 445 27.40 0.04 -43.09
CA VAL A 445 27.48 1.06 -44.15
C VAL A 445 26.74 2.34 -43.78
N GLN A 446 25.62 2.25 -43.05
CA GLN A 446 24.88 3.42 -42.58
C GLN A 446 25.64 4.21 -41.50
N VAL A 447 26.45 3.54 -40.68
CA VAL A 447 27.35 4.17 -39.70
C VAL A 447 28.50 4.89 -40.41
N ASP A 448 29.08 4.27 -41.43
CA ASP A 448 30.17 4.86 -42.22
C ASP A 448 29.68 6.03 -43.09
N GLN A 449 28.48 5.93 -43.67
CA GLN A 449 27.85 6.94 -44.52
C GLN A 449 26.36 7.09 -44.20
N HIS A 450 25.98 8.18 -43.53
CA HIS A 450 24.59 8.41 -43.13
C HIS A 450 23.63 8.43 -44.35
N PRO A 451 22.46 7.75 -44.31
CA PRO A 451 21.54 7.63 -45.45
C PRO A 451 21.08 8.95 -46.10
N SER A 452 21.11 10.07 -45.36
CA SER A 452 20.78 11.40 -45.92
C SER A 452 21.76 11.89 -46.99
N THR A 453 22.99 11.38 -46.98
CA THR A 453 24.03 11.71 -47.96
C THR A 453 23.91 10.89 -49.24
N TRP A 454 23.04 9.87 -49.25
CA TRP A 454 22.87 8.97 -50.38
C TRP A 454 21.99 9.60 -51.47
N PRO A 455 22.17 9.17 -52.74
CA PRO A 455 21.27 9.50 -53.84
C PRO A 455 19.81 9.17 -53.50
N VAL A 456 18.89 10.03 -53.96
CA VAL A 456 17.44 9.91 -53.66
C VAL A 456 16.89 8.56 -54.13
N SER A 457 17.35 8.06 -55.28
CA SER A 457 16.94 6.76 -55.82
C SER A 457 17.32 5.60 -54.89
N GLU A 458 18.48 5.67 -54.24
CA GLU A 458 18.99 4.62 -53.36
C GLU A 458 18.34 4.69 -51.99
N ARG A 459 18.01 5.89 -51.49
CA ARG A 459 17.22 6.08 -50.27
C ARG A 459 15.81 5.49 -50.41
N ARG A 460 15.10 5.81 -51.49
CA ARG A 460 13.77 5.25 -51.77
C ARG A 460 13.81 3.74 -51.97
N ALA A 461 14.84 3.22 -52.64
CA ALA A 461 15.02 1.79 -52.80
C ALA A 461 15.28 1.10 -51.45
N LEU A 462 16.06 1.71 -50.56
CA LEU A 462 16.26 1.20 -49.20
C LEU A 462 14.94 1.19 -48.41
N GLU A 463 14.16 2.27 -48.45
CA GLU A 463 12.84 2.35 -47.80
C GLU A 463 11.90 1.23 -48.31
N SER A 464 11.85 1.02 -49.63
CA SER A 464 11.05 -0.05 -50.24
C SER A 464 11.48 -1.45 -49.77
N VAL A 465 12.78 -1.71 -49.69
CA VAL A 465 13.31 -3.00 -49.23
C VAL A 465 13.02 -3.22 -47.74
N THR A 466 13.11 -2.18 -46.92
CA THR A 466 12.74 -2.26 -45.49
C THR A 466 11.24 -2.51 -45.31
N ALA A 467 10.38 -1.92 -46.14
CA ALA A 467 8.95 -2.19 -46.11
C ALA A 467 8.62 -3.63 -46.53
N GLN A 468 9.26 -4.14 -47.60
CA GLN A 468 9.09 -5.54 -48.04
C GLN A 468 9.58 -6.54 -46.98
N ARG A 469 10.68 -6.23 -46.29
CA ARG A 469 11.14 -7.00 -45.13
C ARG A 469 10.05 -7.05 -44.07
N ASP A 470 9.52 -5.89 -43.66
CA ASP A 470 8.54 -5.83 -42.58
C ASP A 470 7.27 -6.62 -42.92
N GLU A 471 6.78 -6.50 -44.16
CA GLU A 471 5.66 -7.30 -44.69
C GLU A 471 5.95 -8.81 -44.63
N SER A 472 7.15 -9.24 -45.03
CA SER A 472 7.52 -10.66 -45.04
C SER A 472 7.57 -11.27 -43.63
N PHE A 473 8.08 -10.53 -42.64
CA PHE A 473 8.08 -10.99 -41.24
C PHE A 473 6.67 -11.03 -40.64
N LEU A 474 5.80 -10.05 -40.95
CA LEU A 474 4.42 -10.07 -40.48
C LEU A 474 3.63 -11.24 -41.08
N ILE A 475 3.85 -11.56 -42.36
CA ILE A 475 3.27 -12.74 -43.01
C ILE A 475 3.79 -14.02 -42.35
N ALA A 476 5.07 -14.11 -42.03
CA ALA A 476 5.64 -15.27 -41.32
C ALA A 476 5.00 -15.47 -39.94
N ILE A 477 4.84 -14.40 -39.15
CA ILE A 477 4.15 -14.44 -37.85
C ILE A 477 2.69 -14.89 -38.03
N ARG A 478 2.01 -14.41 -39.07
CA ARG A 478 0.63 -14.81 -39.35
C ARG A 478 0.54 -16.30 -39.69
N ASN A 479 1.40 -16.80 -40.57
CA ASN A 479 1.38 -18.21 -40.95
C ASN A 479 1.71 -19.13 -39.76
N ALA A 480 2.60 -18.70 -38.86
CA ALA A 480 2.94 -19.44 -37.65
C ALA A 480 1.76 -19.58 -36.65
N LEU A 481 0.70 -18.76 -36.80
CA LEU A 481 -0.49 -18.79 -35.96
C LEU A 481 -1.50 -19.88 -36.37
N ASP A 482 -1.42 -20.39 -37.61
CA ASP A 482 -2.37 -21.39 -38.16
C ASP A 482 -2.16 -22.81 -37.57
N GLY A 483 -1.17 -23.01 -36.71
CA GLY A 483 -0.89 -24.28 -36.03
C GLY A 483 -1.93 -24.65 -34.94
N PRO A 484 -1.99 -25.92 -34.51
CA PRO A 484 -2.99 -26.41 -33.54
C PRO A 484 -2.86 -25.79 -32.14
N GLN A 485 -1.68 -25.28 -31.79
CA GLN A 485 -1.41 -24.60 -30.52
C GLN A 485 -1.55 -23.06 -30.63
N GLY A 486 -1.88 -22.54 -31.82
CA GLY A 486 -2.03 -21.11 -32.09
C GLY A 486 -0.85 -20.29 -31.58
N TYR A 487 -1.14 -19.27 -30.77
CA TYR A 487 -0.14 -18.36 -30.20
C TYR A 487 0.78 -18.98 -29.14
N LEU A 488 0.53 -20.24 -28.72
CA LEU A 488 1.41 -21.01 -27.83
C LEU A 488 2.37 -21.91 -28.62
N SER A 489 2.31 -21.92 -29.95
CA SER A 489 3.22 -22.69 -30.80
C SER A 489 4.66 -22.18 -30.66
N GLY A 490 5.63 -23.11 -30.69
CA GLY A 490 7.05 -22.75 -30.71
C GLY A 490 7.42 -21.93 -31.95
N GLU A 491 6.84 -22.27 -33.10
CA GLU A 491 7.03 -21.55 -34.38
C GLU A 491 6.55 -20.10 -34.30
N PHE A 492 5.45 -19.84 -33.58
CA PHE A 492 4.92 -18.49 -33.38
C PHE A 492 5.81 -17.67 -32.45
N LEU A 493 6.32 -18.29 -31.37
CA LEU A 493 7.24 -17.63 -30.44
C LEU A 493 8.56 -17.25 -31.13
N GLU A 494 9.13 -18.16 -31.93
CA GLU A 494 10.34 -17.93 -32.72
C GLU A 494 10.14 -16.81 -33.74
N ALA A 495 9.03 -16.82 -34.50
CA ALA A 495 8.72 -15.76 -35.46
C ALA A 495 8.55 -14.37 -34.81
N VAL A 496 7.99 -14.31 -33.61
CA VAL A 496 7.86 -13.04 -32.86
C VAL A 496 9.19 -12.59 -32.24
N GLU A 497 10.01 -13.53 -31.77
CA GLU A 497 11.37 -13.23 -31.31
C GLU A 497 12.22 -12.65 -32.44
N ASP A 498 12.17 -13.29 -33.62
CA ASP A 498 12.84 -12.82 -34.83
C ASP A 498 12.43 -11.40 -35.23
N TRP A 499 11.14 -11.07 -35.10
CA TRP A 499 10.66 -9.70 -35.29
C TRP A 499 11.16 -8.74 -34.22
N SER A 500 11.19 -9.16 -32.96
CA SER A 500 11.64 -8.32 -31.85
C SER A 500 13.10 -7.90 -31.97
N VAL A 501 13.96 -8.76 -32.54
CA VAL A 501 15.37 -8.49 -32.82
C VAL A 501 15.55 -7.36 -33.84
N LEU A 502 14.61 -7.19 -34.77
CA LEU A 502 14.69 -6.14 -35.81
C LEU A 502 14.53 -4.73 -35.24
N ASN A 503 13.89 -4.56 -34.08
CA ASN A 503 13.69 -3.30 -33.36
C ASN A 503 13.26 -2.12 -34.26
N THR A 504 12.39 -2.39 -35.23
CA THR A 504 11.96 -1.43 -36.25
C THR A 504 10.68 -0.72 -35.85
N ARG A 505 10.62 0.59 -36.14
CA ARG A 505 9.37 1.37 -36.07
C ARG A 505 8.64 1.18 -37.39
N PHE A 506 7.35 0.89 -37.34
CA PHE A 506 6.53 0.74 -38.54
C PHE A 506 6.68 1.97 -39.45
N THR A 507 7.11 1.75 -40.69
CA THR A 507 6.93 2.74 -41.75
C THR A 507 5.44 2.77 -42.08
N ASN A 508 4.82 3.94 -42.01
CA ASN A 508 3.36 4.11 -42.02
C ASN A 508 2.76 3.83 -43.42
N THR A 509 2.73 2.55 -43.82
CA THR A 509 2.21 2.07 -45.10
C THR A 509 0.85 1.42 -44.87
N GLN A 510 -0.15 1.72 -45.71
CA GLN A 510 -1.52 1.19 -45.57
C GLN A 510 -1.57 -0.35 -45.52
N ASN A 511 -0.68 -1.04 -46.23
CA ASN A 511 -0.62 -2.51 -46.24
C ASN A 511 -0.22 -3.10 -44.89
N ILE A 512 0.72 -2.47 -44.17
CA ILE A 512 1.18 -2.93 -42.86
C ILE A 512 0.04 -2.83 -41.84
N HIS A 513 -0.78 -1.77 -41.89
CA HIS A 513 -1.97 -1.62 -41.04
C HIS A 513 -3.00 -2.71 -41.27
N HIS A 514 -3.25 -3.09 -42.53
CA HIS A 514 -4.14 -4.20 -42.85
C HIS A 514 -3.62 -5.52 -42.28
N LEU A 515 -2.34 -5.83 -42.46
CA LEU A 515 -1.72 -7.05 -41.93
C LEU A 515 -1.74 -7.10 -40.40
N LEU A 516 -1.52 -5.96 -39.72
CA LEU A 516 -1.59 -5.88 -38.26
C LEU A 516 -3.00 -6.13 -37.75
N LYS A 517 -4.02 -5.58 -38.42
CA LYS A 517 -5.42 -5.84 -38.08
C LYS A 517 -5.81 -7.30 -38.33
N ASP A 518 -5.39 -7.86 -39.47
CA ASP A 518 -5.64 -9.26 -39.77
C ASP A 518 -5.01 -10.16 -38.70
N LEU A 519 -3.78 -9.86 -38.27
CA LEU A 519 -3.09 -10.57 -37.18
C LEU A 519 -3.85 -10.45 -35.85
N GLU A 520 -4.36 -9.26 -35.51
CA GLU A 520 -5.20 -9.06 -34.32
C GLU A 520 -6.45 -9.96 -34.35
N ASP A 521 -7.18 -9.95 -35.46
CA ASP A 521 -8.40 -10.76 -35.64
C ASP A 521 -8.10 -12.27 -35.51
N ALA A 522 -6.95 -12.72 -36.03
CA ALA A 522 -6.57 -14.12 -35.92
C ALA A 522 -6.08 -14.54 -34.54
N ILE A 523 -5.38 -13.66 -33.81
CA ILE A 523 -5.01 -13.93 -32.41
C ILE A 523 -6.28 -14.08 -31.56
N GLN A 524 -7.27 -13.21 -31.76
CA GLN A 524 -8.56 -13.32 -31.07
C GLN A 524 -9.33 -14.59 -31.47
N SER A 525 -9.31 -14.98 -32.75
CA SER A 525 -9.91 -16.23 -33.22
C SER A 525 -9.21 -17.47 -32.63
N ALA A 526 -7.87 -17.47 -32.56
CA ALA A 526 -7.11 -18.55 -31.95
C ALA A 526 -7.40 -18.69 -30.45
N ALA A 527 -7.50 -17.56 -29.73
CA ALA A 527 -7.88 -17.54 -28.31
C ALA A 527 -9.28 -18.11 -28.06
N PHE A 528 -10.23 -17.81 -28.95
CA PHE A 528 -11.57 -18.40 -28.92
C PHE A 528 -11.52 -19.92 -29.12
N THR A 529 -10.87 -20.40 -30.17
CA THR A 529 -10.80 -21.84 -30.48
C THR A 529 -10.12 -22.63 -29.36
N LEU A 530 -9.03 -22.13 -28.79
CA LEU A 530 -8.34 -22.80 -27.68
C LEU A 530 -9.21 -22.87 -26.42
N TYR A 531 -9.95 -21.80 -26.09
CA TYR A 531 -10.87 -21.81 -24.96
C TYR A 531 -11.97 -22.86 -25.16
N VAL A 532 -12.59 -22.88 -26.35
CA VAL A 532 -13.66 -23.84 -26.68
C VAL A 532 -13.15 -25.28 -26.61
N ASN A 533 -11.98 -25.56 -27.18
CA ASN A 533 -11.39 -26.91 -27.15
C ASN A 533 -11.08 -27.37 -25.71
N GLU A 534 -10.55 -26.49 -24.86
CA GLU A 534 -10.31 -26.83 -23.45
C GLU A 534 -11.63 -27.03 -22.68
N ALA A 535 -12.62 -26.16 -22.92
CA ALA A 535 -13.94 -26.27 -22.32
C ALA A 535 -14.63 -27.58 -22.71
N THR A 536 -14.56 -27.99 -23.98
CA THR A 536 -15.11 -29.28 -24.43
C THR A 536 -14.38 -30.46 -23.78
N ASN A 537 -13.04 -30.43 -23.73
CA ASN A 537 -12.25 -31.48 -23.08
C ASN A 537 -12.57 -31.60 -21.58
N SER A 538 -12.78 -30.46 -20.90
CA SER A 538 -13.13 -30.44 -19.49
C SER A 538 -14.58 -30.89 -19.24
N LEU A 539 -15.50 -30.65 -20.18
CA LEU A 539 -16.88 -31.12 -20.11
C LEU A 539 -17.00 -32.62 -20.33
N ASP A 540 -16.19 -33.19 -21.23
CA ASP A 540 -16.12 -34.64 -21.45
C ASP A 540 -15.72 -35.42 -20.17
N LEU A 541 -15.02 -34.75 -19.24
CA LEU A 541 -14.59 -35.33 -17.95
C LEU A 541 -15.61 -35.16 -16.81
N GLN A 542 -16.44 -34.11 -16.85
CA GLN A 542 -17.30 -33.70 -15.71
C GLN A 542 -18.81 -33.76 -15.99
N GLU A 543 -19.23 -34.08 -17.22
CA GLU A 543 -20.62 -34.22 -17.71
C GLU A 543 -21.52 -32.95 -17.62
N THR A 544 -21.25 -32.01 -16.71
CA THR A 544 -22.01 -30.77 -16.51
C THR A 544 -21.13 -29.55 -16.19
N LYS A 545 -21.58 -28.34 -16.53
CA LYS A 545 -20.94 -27.09 -16.10
C LYS A 545 -21.19 -26.89 -14.59
N SER A 546 -20.19 -27.17 -13.76
CA SER A 546 -20.23 -27.01 -12.29
C SER A 546 -19.27 -25.92 -11.80
N ILE A 547 -19.28 -25.58 -10.50
CA ILE A 547 -18.24 -24.71 -9.91
C ILE A 547 -16.84 -25.32 -10.13
N ALA A 548 -16.70 -26.64 -10.04
CA ALA A 548 -15.41 -27.32 -10.28
C ALA A 548 -14.91 -27.13 -11.72
N PHE A 549 -15.82 -27.13 -12.70
CA PHE A 549 -15.51 -26.81 -14.10
C PHE A 549 -14.97 -25.39 -14.22
N LEU A 550 -15.68 -24.40 -13.65
CA LEU A 550 -15.25 -23.00 -13.71
C LEU A 550 -13.90 -22.80 -13.03
N MET A 551 -13.65 -23.46 -11.90
CA MET A 551 -12.38 -23.41 -11.19
C MET A 551 -11.23 -23.98 -12.01
N HIS A 552 -11.46 -25.11 -12.70
CA HIS A 552 -10.49 -25.67 -13.64
C HIS A 552 -10.17 -24.65 -14.74
N MET A 553 -11.20 -24.09 -15.40
CA MET A 553 -11.04 -23.13 -16.49
C MET A 553 -10.29 -21.87 -16.06
N VAL A 554 -10.59 -21.28 -14.90
CA VAL A 554 -9.83 -20.12 -14.39
C VAL A 554 -8.36 -20.47 -14.19
N THR A 555 -8.06 -21.62 -13.58
CA THR A 555 -6.65 -22.01 -13.36
C THR A 555 -5.90 -22.28 -14.67
N TRP A 556 -6.59 -22.77 -15.69
CA TRP A 556 -6.04 -22.94 -17.03
C TRP A 556 -5.74 -21.58 -17.68
N ILE A 557 -6.68 -20.62 -17.62
CA ILE A 557 -6.46 -19.24 -18.10
C ILE A 557 -5.25 -18.61 -17.37
N GLU A 558 -5.17 -18.72 -16.04
CA GLU A 558 -4.05 -18.16 -15.27
C GLU A 558 -2.69 -18.76 -15.69
N LYS A 559 -2.64 -20.07 -15.94
CA LYS A 559 -1.42 -20.74 -16.45
C LYS A 559 -1.08 -20.27 -17.86
N GLY A 560 -2.09 -20.15 -18.74
CA GLY A 560 -1.95 -19.63 -20.09
C GLY A 560 -1.33 -18.23 -20.11
N ILE A 561 -1.84 -17.32 -19.28
CA ILE A 561 -1.31 -15.95 -19.15
C ILE A 561 0.14 -15.96 -18.65
N LYS A 562 0.49 -16.82 -17.69
CA LYS A 562 1.89 -16.92 -17.20
C LYS A 562 2.84 -17.39 -18.29
N THR A 563 2.41 -18.36 -19.11
CA THR A 563 3.19 -18.84 -20.25
C THR A 563 3.34 -17.75 -21.31
N LEU A 564 2.26 -17.04 -21.63
CA LEU A 564 2.27 -15.88 -22.53
C LEU A 564 3.22 -14.79 -22.05
N ARG A 565 3.18 -14.42 -20.77
CA ARG A 565 4.09 -13.40 -20.20
C ARG A 565 5.55 -13.83 -20.21
N ARG A 566 5.82 -15.13 -20.07
CA ARG A 566 7.18 -15.66 -20.18
C ARG A 566 7.69 -15.61 -21.62
N GLY A 567 6.82 -15.90 -22.60
CA GLY A 567 7.15 -15.85 -24.02
C GLY A 567 7.25 -14.44 -24.58
N PHE A 568 6.40 -13.52 -24.13
CA PHE A 568 6.31 -12.14 -24.66
C PHE A 568 6.72 -11.13 -23.59
N LYS A 569 7.94 -10.59 -23.71
CA LYS A 569 8.45 -9.51 -22.83
C LYS A 569 7.92 -8.11 -23.22
N GLY A 570 7.35 -7.95 -24.41
CA GLY A 570 6.80 -6.71 -24.93
C GLY A 570 5.71 -6.94 -25.99
N PRO A 571 5.00 -5.88 -26.43
CA PRO A 571 4.02 -5.97 -27.52
C PRO A 571 4.71 -6.30 -28.86
N ILE A 572 3.97 -6.91 -29.79
CA ILE A 572 4.45 -7.04 -31.18
C ILE A 572 4.35 -5.64 -31.82
N GLY A 573 5.51 -5.02 -32.07
CA GLY A 573 5.58 -3.65 -32.57
C GLY A 573 5.22 -2.60 -31.51
N GLN A 574 4.50 -1.54 -31.90
CA GLN A 574 4.00 -0.50 -30.98
C GLN A 574 2.55 -0.72 -30.51
N ASP A 575 1.79 -1.62 -31.16
CA ASP A 575 0.32 -1.57 -31.13
C ASP A 575 -0.40 -2.87 -30.73
N ILE A 576 0.24 -4.05 -30.74
CA ILE A 576 -0.45 -5.33 -30.47
C ILE A 576 -0.01 -5.95 -29.11
N PRO A 577 -0.71 -5.64 -28.01
CA PRO A 577 -0.55 -6.34 -26.74
C PRO A 577 -1.27 -7.71 -26.78
N ILE A 578 -0.58 -8.77 -27.22
CA ILE A 578 -1.12 -10.14 -27.32
C ILE A 578 -1.82 -10.58 -26.02
N THR A 579 -1.16 -10.38 -24.87
CA THR A 579 -1.69 -10.79 -23.56
C THR A 579 -3.02 -10.12 -23.23
N LYS A 580 -3.22 -8.87 -23.66
CA LYS A 580 -4.48 -8.14 -23.47
C LYS A 580 -5.60 -8.79 -24.28
N PHE A 581 -5.40 -8.97 -25.58
CA PHE A 581 -6.44 -9.49 -26.47
C PHE A 581 -6.84 -10.92 -26.14
N VAL A 582 -5.88 -11.79 -25.84
CA VAL A 582 -6.15 -13.17 -25.44
C VAL A 582 -6.92 -13.21 -24.12
N LEU A 583 -6.46 -12.47 -23.10
CA LEU A 583 -7.12 -12.45 -21.79
C LEU A 583 -8.54 -11.88 -21.88
N GLN A 584 -8.72 -10.78 -22.60
CA GLN A 584 -10.04 -10.16 -22.77
C GLN A 584 -11.02 -11.16 -23.41
N ARG A 585 -10.62 -11.80 -24.51
CA ARG A 585 -11.48 -12.74 -25.22
C ARG A 585 -11.81 -13.98 -24.38
N GLN A 586 -10.85 -14.54 -23.66
CA GLN A 586 -11.06 -15.70 -22.81
C GLN A 586 -11.88 -15.37 -21.56
N LEU A 587 -11.68 -14.20 -20.97
CA LEU A 587 -12.45 -13.73 -19.82
C LEU A 587 -13.92 -13.52 -20.20
N ASP A 588 -14.21 -12.90 -21.35
CA ASP A 588 -15.59 -12.68 -21.80
C ASP A 588 -16.34 -14.02 -22.01
N LEU A 589 -15.67 -15.04 -22.55
CA LEU A 589 -16.24 -16.39 -22.68
C LEU A 589 -16.46 -17.06 -21.32
N TRP A 590 -15.47 -16.96 -20.44
CA TRP A 590 -15.56 -17.53 -19.10
C TRP A 590 -16.63 -16.86 -18.23
N LEU A 591 -16.82 -15.54 -18.34
CA LEU A 591 -17.88 -14.81 -17.65
C LEU A 591 -19.27 -15.28 -18.10
N ARG A 592 -19.44 -15.62 -19.37
CA ARG A 592 -20.69 -16.20 -19.87
C ARG A 592 -20.94 -17.60 -19.29
N ASP A 593 -19.91 -18.44 -19.23
CA ASP A 593 -20.02 -19.75 -18.58
C ASP A 593 -20.30 -19.62 -17.07
N LEU A 594 -19.71 -18.62 -16.41
CA LEU A 594 -19.98 -18.29 -15.01
C LEU A 594 -21.44 -17.87 -14.82
N GLU A 595 -21.98 -17.02 -15.71
CA GLU A 595 -23.37 -16.57 -15.68
C GLU A 595 -24.33 -17.75 -15.82
N ASP A 596 -24.08 -18.62 -16.79
CA ASP A 596 -24.87 -19.84 -17.02
C ASP A 596 -24.92 -20.71 -15.75
N VAL A 597 -23.78 -20.93 -15.08
CA VAL A 597 -23.69 -21.77 -13.87
C VAL A 597 -24.37 -21.11 -12.67
N LEU A 598 -24.18 -19.80 -12.47
CA LEU A 598 -24.80 -19.07 -11.36
C LEU A 598 -26.32 -18.93 -11.55
N GLN A 599 -26.82 -18.85 -12.78
CA GLN A 599 -28.26 -18.81 -13.10
C GLN A 599 -28.92 -20.19 -13.10
N ALA A 600 -28.22 -21.24 -13.59
CA ALA A 600 -28.77 -22.58 -13.72
C ALA A 600 -28.96 -23.30 -12.39
N SER A 601 -28.39 -22.77 -11.30
CA SER A 601 -28.19 -23.56 -10.11
C SER A 601 -29.23 -23.28 -9.01
N GLU A 602 -30.05 -24.31 -8.79
CA GLU A 602 -30.66 -24.67 -7.51
C GLU A 602 -29.56 -24.87 -6.44
N LEU A 603 -28.81 -23.81 -6.09
CA LEU A 603 -27.71 -23.78 -5.10
C LEU A 603 -28.23 -23.90 -3.66
N ASN A 604 -29.08 -24.88 -3.39
CA ASN A 604 -29.58 -25.17 -2.05
C ASN A 604 -28.56 -25.98 -1.22
N GLY A 605 -27.39 -26.35 -1.76
CA GLY A 605 -26.45 -27.23 -1.08
C GLY A 605 -24.95 -27.11 -1.38
N GLU A 606 -24.49 -26.24 -2.29
CA GLU A 606 -23.05 -26.05 -2.51
C GLU A 606 -22.45 -25.12 -1.44
N PHE A 607 -21.25 -25.45 -0.94
CA PHE A 607 -20.56 -24.73 0.12
C PHE A 607 -20.32 -23.27 -0.30
N LEU A 608 -20.80 -22.31 0.49
CA LEU A 608 -20.61 -20.87 0.23
C LEU A 608 -19.12 -20.52 0.03
N ASP A 609 -18.23 -21.26 0.69
CA ASP A 609 -16.77 -21.06 0.62
C ASP A 609 -16.23 -21.23 -0.81
N ASP A 610 -16.72 -22.23 -1.56
CA ASP A 610 -16.30 -22.47 -2.95
C ASP A 610 -16.75 -21.33 -3.88
N GLN A 611 -17.93 -20.75 -3.62
CA GLN A 611 -18.47 -19.60 -4.36
C GLN A 611 -17.66 -18.33 -4.08
N PHE A 612 -17.21 -18.12 -2.83
CA PHE A 612 -16.33 -17.01 -2.50
C PHE A 612 -14.92 -17.19 -3.08
N GLU A 613 -14.37 -18.41 -3.11
CA GLU A 613 -13.10 -18.68 -3.79
C GLU A 613 -13.21 -18.36 -5.30
N LEU A 614 -14.33 -18.76 -5.92
CA LEU A 614 -14.63 -18.44 -7.31
C LEU A 614 -14.70 -16.93 -7.55
N TYR A 615 -15.38 -16.17 -6.67
CA TYR A 615 -15.43 -14.71 -6.72
C TYR A 615 -14.03 -14.09 -6.66
N HIS A 616 -13.18 -14.52 -5.72
CA HIS A 616 -11.82 -13.99 -5.60
C HIS A 616 -10.99 -14.26 -6.87
N LYS A 617 -11.12 -15.46 -7.45
CA LYS A 617 -10.43 -15.80 -8.71
C LYS A 617 -10.97 -14.99 -9.90
N ALA A 618 -12.29 -14.81 -10.00
CA ALA A 618 -12.92 -13.97 -11.01
C ALA A 618 -12.41 -12.51 -10.92
N ARG A 619 -12.42 -11.94 -9.72
CA ARG A 619 -11.99 -10.56 -9.46
C ARG A 619 -10.52 -10.37 -9.78
N LYS A 620 -9.67 -11.32 -9.44
CA LYS A 620 -8.24 -11.29 -9.80
C LYS A 620 -8.03 -11.30 -11.32
N LEU A 621 -8.77 -12.13 -12.06
CA LEU A 621 -8.72 -12.13 -13.53
C LEU A 621 -9.21 -10.79 -14.13
N GLY A 622 -10.30 -10.22 -13.59
CA GLY A 622 -10.81 -8.92 -13.99
C GLY A 622 -9.79 -7.79 -13.75
N GLN A 623 -9.16 -7.76 -12.56
CA GLN A 623 -8.09 -6.80 -12.23
C GLN A 623 -6.88 -6.94 -13.17
N MET A 624 -6.48 -8.18 -13.51
CA MET A 624 -5.42 -8.42 -14.50
C MET A 624 -5.81 -7.86 -15.87
N CYS A 625 -7.04 -8.08 -16.32
CA CYS A 625 -7.54 -7.56 -17.60
C CYS A 625 -7.55 -6.02 -17.64
N ASN A 626 -8.00 -5.36 -16.57
CA ASN A 626 -7.97 -3.90 -16.45
C ASN A 626 -6.54 -3.34 -16.49
N PHE A 627 -5.61 -3.99 -15.78
CA PHE A 627 -4.20 -3.60 -15.78
C PHE A 627 -3.60 -3.62 -17.19
N PHE A 628 -3.87 -4.67 -17.97
CA PHE A 628 -3.39 -4.75 -19.35
C PHE A 628 -4.14 -3.84 -20.32
N SER A 629 -5.39 -3.51 -20.02
CA SER A 629 -6.20 -2.64 -20.89
C SER A 629 -5.91 -1.16 -20.73
N GLY A 630 -5.32 -0.73 -19.62
CA GLY A 630 -5.10 0.67 -19.29
C GLY A 630 -6.38 1.43 -18.94
N ASN A 631 -7.50 0.71 -18.78
CA ASN A 631 -8.78 1.29 -18.38
C ASN A 631 -8.72 1.66 -16.89
N LYS A 632 -9.09 2.90 -16.57
CA LYS A 632 -9.20 3.39 -15.19
C LYS A 632 -10.49 2.99 -14.50
N GLU A 633 -11.51 2.60 -15.27
CA GLU A 633 -12.81 2.18 -14.76
C GLU A 633 -12.84 0.65 -14.62
N ASP A 634 -13.18 0.15 -13.44
CA ASP A 634 -13.25 -1.28 -13.10
C ASP A 634 -14.55 -1.92 -13.62
N SER A 635 -14.77 -1.85 -14.94
CA SER A 635 -16.01 -2.33 -15.58
C SER A 635 -16.23 -3.82 -15.32
N TYR A 636 -15.16 -4.63 -15.43
CA TYR A 636 -15.22 -6.06 -15.16
C TYR A 636 -15.51 -6.37 -13.69
N GLY A 637 -14.95 -5.60 -12.75
CA GLY A 637 -15.23 -5.75 -11.32
C GLY A 637 -16.71 -5.57 -10.99
N ILE A 638 -17.36 -4.56 -11.58
CA ILE A 638 -18.79 -4.30 -11.36
C ILE A 638 -19.66 -5.43 -11.93
N THR A 639 -19.38 -5.90 -13.15
CA THR A 639 -20.11 -7.02 -13.74
C THR A 639 -19.99 -8.28 -12.87
N ILE A 640 -18.76 -8.64 -12.47
CA ILE A 640 -18.53 -9.81 -11.59
C ILE A 640 -19.27 -9.63 -10.26
N ALA A 641 -19.17 -8.46 -9.62
CA ALA A 641 -19.86 -8.18 -8.36
C ALA A 641 -21.38 -8.37 -8.48
N SER A 642 -22.00 -7.89 -9.56
CA SER A 642 -23.44 -8.05 -9.78
C SER A 642 -23.89 -9.51 -9.82
N MET A 643 -23.06 -10.41 -10.35
CA MET A 643 -23.35 -11.85 -10.45
C MET A 643 -23.31 -12.55 -9.08
N PHE A 644 -22.51 -12.04 -8.13
CA PHE A 644 -22.35 -12.60 -6.79
C PHE A 644 -23.21 -11.92 -5.71
N ASP A 645 -24.05 -10.93 -6.05
CA ASP A 645 -24.91 -10.22 -5.07
C ASP A 645 -25.75 -11.17 -4.22
N GLN A 646 -26.39 -12.16 -4.86
CA GLN A 646 -27.23 -13.13 -4.15
C GLN A 646 -26.43 -14.04 -3.21
N VAL A 647 -25.15 -14.30 -3.51
CA VAL A 647 -24.26 -15.11 -2.65
C VAL A 647 -23.95 -14.35 -1.36
N VAL A 648 -23.58 -13.07 -1.48
CA VAL A 648 -23.31 -12.22 -0.31
C VAL A 648 -24.56 -12.05 0.55
N ARG A 649 -25.73 -11.81 -0.07
CA ARG A 649 -27.01 -11.70 0.67
C ARG A 649 -27.34 -12.98 1.45
N ARG A 650 -27.19 -14.16 0.84
CA ARG A 650 -27.39 -15.46 1.51
C ARG A 650 -26.40 -15.66 2.66
N TRP A 651 -25.14 -15.25 2.49
CA TRP A 651 -24.15 -15.30 3.56
C TRP A 651 -24.51 -14.37 4.74
N ILE A 652 -25.00 -13.15 4.47
CA ILE A 652 -25.46 -12.22 5.52
C ILE A 652 -26.66 -12.82 6.27
N ASP A 653 -27.62 -13.41 5.57
CA ASP A 653 -28.79 -14.03 6.19
C ASP A 653 -28.39 -15.25 7.05
N HIS A 654 -27.48 -16.08 6.55
CA HIS A 654 -26.89 -17.18 7.33
C HIS A 654 -26.15 -16.68 8.57
N THR A 655 -25.39 -15.60 8.42
CA THR A 655 -24.69 -14.94 9.53
C THR A 655 -25.69 -14.44 10.56
N ALA A 656 -26.77 -13.76 10.16
CA ALA A 656 -27.83 -13.30 11.05
C ALA A 656 -28.40 -14.43 11.92
N THR A 657 -28.66 -15.60 11.33
CA THR A 657 -29.19 -16.76 12.08
C THR A 657 -28.19 -17.35 13.07
N LYS A 658 -26.91 -17.42 12.70
CA LYS A 658 -25.82 -17.89 13.57
C LYS A 658 -25.57 -16.93 14.73
N THR A 659 -25.51 -15.63 14.45
CA THR A 659 -25.18 -14.58 15.43
C THR A 659 -26.23 -14.48 16.55
N ALA A 660 -27.49 -14.84 16.27
CA ALA A 660 -28.55 -14.89 17.30
C ALA A 660 -28.22 -15.87 18.45
N GLN A 661 -27.40 -16.91 18.21
CA GLN A 661 -27.02 -17.88 19.24
C GLN A 661 -25.71 -17.54 19.94
N TRP A 662 -24.83 -16.75 19.30
CA TRP A 662 -23.49 -16.44 19.81
C TRP A 662 -23.50 -15.74 21.17
N SER A 663 -24.43 -14.80 21.39
CA SER A 663 -24.56 -14.09 22.67
C SER A 663 -24.86 -15.05 23.83
N SER A 664 -25.77 -16.00 23.60
CA SER A 664 -26.21 -16.99 24.59
C SER A 664 -25.12 -18.02 24.87
N GLN A 665 -24.47 -18.53 23.83
CA GLN A 665 -23.43 -19.55 23.94
C GLN A 665 -22.19 -18.98 24.63
N ALA A 666 -21.76 -17.77 24.27
CA ALA A 666 -20.63 -17.11 24.90
C ALA A 666 -20.86 -16.89 26.40
N LEU A 667 -22.08 -16.51 26.81
CA LEU A 667 -22.43 -16.34 28.23
C LEU A 667 -22.60 -17.66 28.98
N ALA A 668 -23.04 -18.73 28.31
CA ALA A 668 -23.28 -20.03 28.95
C ALA A 668 -21.99 -20.80 29.27
N VAL A 669 -20.93 -20.58 28.48
CA VAL A 669 -19.61 -21.24 28.66
C VAL A 669 -18.72 -20.46 29.63
N ASP A 670 -19.06 -19.19 29.91
CA ASP A 670 -18.22 -18.30 30.71
C ASP A 670 -18.39 -18.50 32.22
N ASN A 671 -17.26 -18.55 32.92
CA ASN A 671 -17.19 -18.62 34.38
C ASN A 671 -17.07 -17.23 35.05
N PHE A 672 -17.00 -16.15 34.26
CA PHE A 672 -16.78 -14.78 34.70
C PHE A 672 -15.46 -14.58 35.46
N GLU A 673 -14.43 -15.33 35.06
CA GLU A 673 -13.05 -15.14 35.52
C GLU A 673 -12.31 -14.16 34.58
N PRO A 674 -11.45 -13.29 35.12
CA PRO A 674 -10.75 -12.29 34.31
C PRO A 674 -9.69 -12.97 33.42
N SER A 675 -9.81 -12.77 32.10
CA SER A 675 -8.86 -13.30 31.10
C SER A 675 -7.47 -12.67 31.20
N THR A 676 -7.43 -11.41 31.63
CA THR A 676 -6.21 -10.63 31.91
C THR A 676 -6.38 -9.99 33.28
N PRO A 677 -5.28 -9.68 34.01
CA PRO A 677 -5.40 -9.01 35.30
C PRO A 677 -6.22 -7.72 35.19
N HIS A 678 -7.32 -7.62 35.95
CA HIS A 678 -8.27 -6.49 35.92
C HIS A 678 -9.04 -6.32 34.59
N GLY A 679 -9.14 -7.40 33.80
CA GLY A 679 -9.74 -7.42 32.47
C GLY A 679 -11.14 -8.04 32.42
N PRO A 680 -11.71 -8.17 31.19
CA PRO A 680 -12.97 -8.86 30.95
C PRO A 680 -12.79 -10.39 31.02
N SER A 681 -13.90 -11.13 31.09
CA SER A 681 -13.93 -12.58 30.89
C SER A 681 -13.99 -12.96 29.41
N SER A 682 -13.96 -14.26 29.13
CA SER A 682 -13.91 -14.78 27.76
C SER A 682 -15.18 -14.49 26.94
N SER A 683 -16.36 -14.35 27.57
CA SER A 683 -17.61 -14.16 26.81
C SER A 683 -17.60 -12.94 25.89
N VAL A 684 -17.02 -11.83 26.32
CA VAL A 684 -16.92 -10.62 25.47
C VAL A 684 -15.89 -10.80 24.37
N THR A 685 -14.74 -11.38 24.70
CA THR A 685 -13.67 -11.58 23.71
C THR A 685 -14.14 -12.52 22.61
N ASP A 686 -14.83 -13.60 22.97
CA ASP A 686 -15.31 -14.61 22.02
C ASP A 686 -16.42 -14.06 21.13
N LEU A 687 -17.38 -13.33 21.73
CA LEU A 687 -18.46 -12.68 20.99
C LEU A 687 -17.92 -11.66 19.98
N PHE A 688 -17.07 -10.72 20.43
CA PHE A 688 -16.54 -9.68 19.56
C PHE A 688 -15.51 -10.22 18.57
N ALA A 689 -14.78 -11.30 18.88
CA ALA A 689 -13.94 -11.98 17.88
C ALA A 689 -14.78 -12.54 16.73
N SER A 690 -15.92 -13.16 17.04
CA SER A 690 -16.83 -13.68 16.01
C SER A 690 -17.47 -12.57 15.17
N LEU A 691 -17.91 -11.47 15.79
CA LEU A 691 -18.42 -10.29 15.08
C LEU A 691 -17.34 -9.62 14.22
N THR A 692 -16.10 -9.55 14.73
CA THR A 692 -14.96 -8.98 13.99
C THR A 692 -14.59 -9.84 12.80
N SER A 693 -14.59 -11.17 12.94
CA SER A 693 -14.35 -12.09 11.83
C SER A 693 -15.39 -11.91 10.72
N ALA A 694 -16.68 -11.77 11.06
CA ALA A 694 -17.73 -11.50 10.08
C ALA A 694 -17.55 -10.13 9.38
N ALA A 695 -17.18 -9.09 10.13
CA ALA A 695 -16.91 -7.76 9.57
C ALA A 695 -15.67 -7.76 8.66
N GLN A 696 -14.57 -8.41 9.08
CA GLN A 696 -13.35 -8.56 8.29
C GLN A 696 -13.64 -9.30 6.99
N PHE A 697 -14.35 -10.43 7.06
CA PHE A 697 -14.73 -11.19 5.86
C PHE A 697 -15.45 -10.32 4.82
N LEU A 698 -16.45 -9.53 5.24
CA LEU A 698 -17.18 -8.65 4.32
C LEU A 698 -16.27 -7.57 3.69
N MET A 699 -15.33 -7.02 4.47
CA MET A 699 -14.40 -5.99 3.98
C MET A 699 -13.29 -6.56 3.11
N ASP A 700 -12.83 -7.78 3.39
CA ASP A 700 -11.80 -8.51 2.64
C ASP A 700 -12.29 -8.98 1.25
N LEU A 701 -13.61 -8.98 1.01
CA LEU A 701 -14.17 -9.11 -0.34
C LEU A 701 -13.79 -7.93 -1.24
N GLU A 702 -13.42 -6.78 -0.63
CA GLU A 702 -13.08 -5.51 -1.27
C GLU A 702 -14.05 -5.18 -2.43
N TRP A 703 -15.34 -5.17 -2.09
CA TRP A 703 -16.41 -5.07 -3.06
C TRP A 703 -16.29 -3.80 -3.94
N PRO A 704 -16.32 -3.90 -5.28
CA PRO A 704 -16.05 -2.76 -6.17
C PRO A 704 -17.19 -1.73 -6.22
N ASP A 705 -18.44 -2.14 -5.97
CA ASP A 705 -19.61 -1.26 -5.95
C ASP A 705 -19.85 -0.71 -4.52
N GLU A 706 -19.31 0.47 -4.21
CA GLU A 706 -19.44 1.08 -2.88
C GLU A 706 -20.90 1.26 -2.41
N PRO A 707 -21.85 1.75 -3.24
CA PRO A 707 -23.27 1.77 -2.89
C PRO A 707 -23.82 0.41 -2.46
N GLN A 708 -23.50 -0.67 -3.19
CA GLN A 708 -23.97 -2.01 -2.85
C GLN A 708 -23.30 -2.53 -1.56
N LEU A 709 -22.01 -2.25 -1.36
CA LEU A 709 -21.31 -2.55 -0.11
C LEU A 709 -21.98 -1.86 1.08
N ALA A 710 -22.41 -0.60 0.93
CA ALA A 710 -23.12 0.13 1.97
C ALA A 710 -24.43 -0.58 2.40
N VAL A 711 -25.15 -1.20 1.45
CA VAL A 711 -26.35 -2.01 1.75
C VAL A 711 -25.98 -3.25 2.58
N TYR A 712 -24.90 -3.94 2.25
CA TYR A 712 -24.43 -5.10 3.01
C TYR A 712 -23.97 -4.71 4.42
N VAL A 713 -23.19 -3.64 4.54
CA VAL A 713 -22.72 -3.11 5.82
C VAL A 713 -23.91 -2.65 6.67
N ASN A 714 -24.94 -2.05 6.09
CA ASN A 714 -26.15 -1.69 6.83
C ASN A 714 -26.85 -2.91 7.45
N LYS A 715 -27.02 -3.99 6.67
CA LYS A 715 -27.58 -5.25 7.17
C LYS A 715 -26.71 -5.86 8.27
N LEU A 716 -25.39 -5.86 8.10
CA LEU A 716 -24.47 -6.38 9.11
C LEU A 716 -24.48 -5.53 10.39
N ALA A 717 -24.52 -4.20 10.28
CA ALA A 717 -24.65 -3.28 11.40
C ALA A 717 -25.93 -3.54 12.21
N LYS A 718 -27.04 -3.84 11.53
CA LYS A 718 -28.30 -4.25 12.15
C LYS A 718 -28.16 -5.53 12.97
N ILE A 719 -27.47 -6.54 12.43
CA ILE A 719 -27.20 -7.82 13.10
C ILE A 719 -26.32 -7.59 14.33
N ILE A 720 -25.17 -6.90 14.18
CA ILE A 720 -24.25 -6.56 15.27
C ILE A 720 -24.99 -5.82 16.38
N GLY A 721 -25.77 -4.79 16.01
CA GLY A 721 -26.52 -3.98 16.96
C GLY A 721 -27.55 -4.79 17.75
N ALA A 722 -28.24 -5.73 17.11
CA ALA A 722 -29.18 -6.63 17.78
C ALA A 722 -28.48 -7.57 18.77
N THR A 723 -27.38 -8.20 18.35
CA THR A 723 -26.61 -9.15 19.17
C THR A 723 -25.98 -8.49 20.40
N VAL A 724 -25.42 -7.28 20.24
CA VAL A 724 -24.87 -6.51 21.38
C VAL A 724 -25.98 -6.16 22.38
N ASN A 725 -27.18 -5.81 21.89
CA ASN A 725 -28.32 -5.50 22.76
C ASN A 725 -28.76 -6.72 23.58
N GLU A 726 -28.80 -7.89 22.94
CA GLU A 726 -29.12 -9.15 23.60
C GLU A 726 -28.06 -9.53 24.65
N TYR A 727 -26.77 -9.38 24.31
CA TYR A 727 -25.67 -9.60 25.24
C TYR A 727 -25.78 -8.70 26.48
N CYS A 728 -26.02 -7.39 26.29
CA CYS A 728 -26.21 -6.43 27.38
C CYS A 728 -27.37 -6.84 28.30
N SER A 729 -28.52 -7.19 27.71
CA SER A 729 -29.73 -7.54 28.46
C SER A 729 -29.51 -8.77 29.35
N LYS A 730 -28.87 -9.81 28.81
CA LYS A 730 -28.57 -11.06 29.55
C LYS A 730 -27.50 -10.86 30.61
N LEU A 731 -26.44 -10.12 30.30
CA LEU A 731 -25.37 -9.84 31.26
C LEU A 731 -25.86 -8.99 32.43
N GLU A 732 -26.73 -8.01 32.16
CA GLU A 732 -27.38 -7.20 33.19
C GLU A 732 -28.28 -8.05 34.10
N GLU A 733 -29.03 -9.00 33.55
CA GLU A 733 -29.86 -9.93 34.32
C GLU A 733 -29.00 -10.78 35.27
N LEU A 734 -27.90 -11.36 34.77
CA LEU A 734 -26.95 -12.13 35.58
C LEU A 734 -26.34 -11.27 36.70
N PHE A 735 -25.90 -10.05 36.37
CA PHE A 735 -25.35 -9.11 37.34
C PHE A 735 -26.35 -8.73 38.43
N LEU A 736 -27.60 -8.41 38.06
CA LEU A 736 -28.66 -8.12 39.03
C LEU A 736 -29.02 -9.34 39.88
N GLY A 737 -28.84 -10.55 39.34
CA GLY A 737 -28.92 -11.82 40.08
C GLY A 737 -27.92 -11.87 41.22
N ASP A 738 -26.63 -11.61 40.94
CA ASP A 738 -25.57 -11.57 41.94
C ASP A 738 -25.86 -10.54 43.03
N MET A 739 -26.39 -9.37 42.63
CA MET A 739 -26.77 -8.29 43.55
C MET A 739 -27.96 -8.63 44.47
N ARG A 740 -28.70 -9.71 44.21
CA ARG A 740 -29.84 -10.18 45.04
C ARG A 740 -29.48 -11.34 45.98
N GLN A 741 -28.49 -12.16 45.66
CA GLN A 741 -28.24 -13.45 46.32
C GLN A 741 -27.54 -13.40 47.70
N SER A 742 -27.16 -12.21 48.19
CA SER A 742 -26.41 -12.05 49.44
C SER A 742 -27.16 -12.43 50.73
N ASP A 743 -28.46 -12.71 50.69
CA ASP A 743 -29.24 -13.05 51.89
C ASP A 743 -29.04 -14.51 52.38
N THR A 744 -28.42 -15.43 51.61
CA THR A 744 -28.49 -16.86 51.97
C THR A 744 -27.21 -17.71 51.85
N SER A 745 -26.15 -17.29 51.15
CA SER A 745 -25.01 -18.19 50.89
C SER A 745 -23.63 -17.54 51.12
N GLN A 746 -23.14 -17.60 52.36
CA GLN A 746 -21.70 -17.52 52.64
C GLN A 746 -21.29 -18.61 53.63
N THR A 747 -20.20 -19.29 53.30
CA THR A 747 -19.59 -20.45 53.99
C THR A 747 -19.27 -20.15 55.46
N MET A 748 -19.55 -21.13 56.34
CA MET A 748 -19.48 -21.01 57.81
C MET A 748 -18.12 -20.51 58.37
N ALA A 749 -17.01 -20.69 57.65
CA ALA A 749 -15.67 -20.35 58.14
C ALA A 749 -15.35 -18.84 58.09
N LYS A 750 -15.71 -18.14 57.00
CA LYS A 750 -15.51 -16.68 56.88
C LYS A 750 -16.53 -15.89 57.72
N LYS A 751 -17.70 -16.50 57.99
CA LYS A 751 -18.65 -16.00 58.98
C LYS A 751 -18.01 -15.87 60.37
N LYS A 752 -17.21 -16.83 60.85
CA LYS A 752 -16.80 -16.83 62.27
C LYS A 752 -15.88 -15.66 62.65
N ALA A 753 -14.90 -15.33 61.80
CA ALA A 753 -13.94 -14.24 62.08
C ALA A 753 -14.54 -12.84 61.88
N TRP A 754 -15.41 -12.67 60.88
CA TRP A 754 -16.08 -11.38 60.63
C TRP A 754 -17.26 -11.15 61.57
N LEU A 755 -18.04 -12.20 61.88
CA LEU A 755 -19.20 -12.11 62.76
C LEU A 755 -18.81 -11.90 64.23
N GLU A 756 -17.57 -12.23 64.64
CA GLU A 756 -17.03 -11.84 65.96
C GLU A 756 -16.68 -10.34 66.00
N LYS A 757 -15.94 -9.81 65.01
CA LYS A 757 -15.66 -8.36 64.91
C LYS A 757 -16.91 -7.51 64.70
N ALA A 758 -17.83 -7.97 63.85
CA ALA A 758 -19.11 -7.31 63.62
C ALA A 758 -20.02 -7.39 64.85
N LYS A 759 -20.04 -8.52 65.60
CA LYS A 759 -20.75 -8.60 66.89
C LYS A 759 -20.20 -7.62 67.92
N GLU A 760 -18.89 -7.41 67.98
CA GLU A 760 -18.31 -6.39 68.87
C GLU A 760 -18.72 -4.96 68.48
N THR A 761 -18.77 -4.63 67.19
CA THR A 761 -19.26 -3.31 66.71
C THR A 761 -20.78 -3.14 66.86
N VAL A 762 -21.55 -4.23 66.88
CA VAL A 762 -23.00 -4.21 67.06
C VAL A 762 -23.40 -4.21 68.54
N ALA A 763 -22.55 -4.74 69.44
CA ALA A 763 -22.80 -4.74 70.88
C ALA A 763 -22.74 -3.35 71.52
N THR A 764 -22.10 -2.37 70.87
CA THR A 764 -21.97 -0.98 71.35
C THR A 764 -23.07 -0.03 70.85
N LEU A 765 -23.93 -0.45 69.92
CA LEU A 765 -24.95 0.39 69.28
C LEU A 765 -26.37 -0.13 69.58
N GLN A 766 -26.92 0.21 70.74
CA GLN A 766 -28.33 -0.09 71.08
C GLN A 766 -29.30 0.90 70.42
N GLY A 767 -30.29 0.38 69.68
CA GLY A 767 -31.51 1.11 69.31
C GLY A 767 -32.12 0.77 67.94
N GLU A 768 -33.00 -0.24 67.92
CA GLU A 768 -34.07 -0.53 66.94
C GLU A 768 -33.95 -0.06 65.46
N ARG A 769 -33.49 -0.97 64.59
CA ARG A 769 -34.18 -1.44 63.36
C ARG A 769 -33.40 -2.62 62.77
N LYS A 770 -34.11 -3.63 62.26
CA LYS A 770 -33.57 -4.95 61.84
C LYS A 770 -32.32 -4.85 60.97
N LEU A 771 -31.31 -5.64 61.33
CA LEU A 771 -30.09 -5.98 60.59
C LEU A 771 -30.30 -6.00 59.06
N GLN A 772 -29.69 -5.04 58.35
CA GLN A 772 -29.21 -5.30 56.99
C GLN A 772 -27.78 -5.82 57.15
N ALA A 773 -27.55 -7.10 56.84
CA ALA A 773 -26.19 -7.59 56.68
C ALA A 773 -25.52 -6.77 55.57
N PHE A 774 -24.36 -6.18 55.86
CA PHE A 774 -23.64 -5.35 54.90
C PHE A 774 -23.31 -6.15 53.64
N PHE A 775 -23.63 -5.59 52.47
CA PHE A 775 -23.43 -6.25 51.18
C PHE A 775 -21.94 -6.23 50.80
N ASN A 776 -21.37 -7.40 50.49
CA ASN A 776 -20.01 -7.54 49.99
C ASN A 776 -20.03 -7.89 48.50
N PHE A 777 -19.23 -7.18 47.71
CA PHE A 777 -19.12 -7.45 46.27
C PHE A 777 -18.31 -8.71 46.01
N THR A 778 -18.66 -9.40 44.92
CA THR A 778 -17.90 -10.57 44.46
C THR A 778 -17.05 -10.20 43.24
N PRO A 779 -15.91 -10.88 43.03
CA PRO A 779 -15.08 -10.68 41.83
C PRO A 779 -15.86 -10.86 40.53
N GLU A 780 -16.76 -11.84 40.47
CA GLU A 780 -17.52 -12.19 39.27
C GLU A 780 -18.47 -11.06 38.85
N SER A 781 -19.06 -10.32 39.80
CA SER A 781 -19.89 -9.15 39.48
C SER A 781 -19.04 -7.99 38.91
N CYS A 782 -17.79 -7.86 39.35
CA CYS A 782 -16.87 -6.83 38.88
C CYS A 782 -16.39 -7.15 37.45
N VAL A 783 -16.11 -8.43 37.16
CA VAL A 783 -15.76 -8.89 35.81
C VAL A 783 -16.90 -8.67 34.82
N LYS A 784 -18.16 -8.88 35.23
CA LYS A 784 -19.33 -8.53 34.40
C LYS A 784 -19.38 -7.03 34.04
N LEU A 785 -18.95 -6.13 34.92
CA LEU A 785 -18.86 -4.71 34.61
C LEU A 785 -17.73 -4.43 33.61
N ASN A 786 -16.54 -5.02 33.83
CA ASN A 786 -15.41 -4.93 32.88
C ASN A 786 -15.80 -5.44 31.48
N ASN A 787 -16.68 -6.45 31.41
CA ASN A 787 -17.20 -6.96 30.15
C ASN A 787 -17.95 -5.90 29.33
N ILE A 788 -18.83 -5.12 29.97
CA ILE A 788 -19.55 -4.04 29.29
C ILE A 788 -18.59 -2.96 28.79
N GLN A 789 -17.60 -2.61 29.60
CA GLN A 789 -16.57 -1.66 29.19
C GLN A 789 -15.78 -2.15 27.97
N ALA A 790 -15.33 -3.41 28.00
CA ALA A 790 -14.59 -4.04 26.92
C ALA A 790 -15.44 -4.13 25.65
N ALA A 791 -16.72 -4.51 25.77
CA ALA A 791 -17.66 -4.54 24.66
C ALA A 791 -17.80 -3.16 24.00
N ARG A 792 -17.81 -2.09 24.79
CA ARG A 792 -17.87 -0.71 24.28
C ARG A 792 -16.62 -0.30 23.51
N GLN A 793 -15.43 -0.73 23.94
CA GLN A 793 -14.19 -0.49 23.22
C GLN A 793 -14.10 -1.30 21.92
N GLN A 794 -14.54 -2.56 21.94
CA GLN A 794 -14.52 -3.43 20.76
C GLN A 794 -15.56 -3.01 19.72
N LEU A 795 -16.72 -2.49 20.14
CA LEU A 795 -17.73 -1.94 19.23
C LEU A 795 -17.20 -0.72 18.45
N ASP A 796 -16.35 0.11 19.07
CA ASP A 796 -15.68 1.25 18.42
C ASP A 796 -14.72 0.79 17.32
N LYS A 797 -13.94 -0.26 17.59
CA LYS A 797 -13.07 -0.86 16.57
C LYS A 797 -13.86 -1.44 15.40
N LEU A 798 -15.02 -2.07 15.67
CA LEU A 798 -15.92 -2.57 14.63
C LEU A 798 -16.51 -1.44 13.79
N TYR A 799 -16.86 -0.31 14.42
CA TYR A 799 -17.35 0.89 13.73
C TYR A 799 -16.32 1.41 12.72
N ASP A 800 -15.06 1.50 13.14
CA ASP A 800 -13.97 1.97 12.28
C ASP A 800 -13.64 0.95 11.17
N LEU A 801 -13.60 -0.34 11.50
CA LEU A 801 -13.33 -1.43 10.54
C LEU A 801 -14.33 -1.44 9.38
N LEU A 802 -15.61 -1.22 9.66
CA LEU A 802 -16.68 -1.20 8.65
C LEU A 802 -16.81 0.13 7.91
N ARG A 803 -15.95 1.12 8.18
CA ARG A 803 -15.97 2.44 7.52
C ARG A 803 -17.37 3.08 7.55
N VAL A 804 -18.04 3.00 8.69
CA VAL A 804 -19.46 3.40 8.83
C VAL A 804 -19.66 4.87 8.46
N ASP A 805 -18.71 5.75 8.79
CA ASP A 805 -18.78 7.17 8.44
C ASP A 805 -18.71 7.39 6.93
N ASP A 806 -17.81 6.69 6.22
CA ASP A 806 -17.65 6.80 4.76
C ASP A 806 -18.89 6.27 4.02
N LEU A 807 -19.36 5.07 4.40
CA LEU A 807 -20.44 4.37 3.70
C LEU A 807 -21.82 4.95 4.01
N SER A 808 -21.97 5.68 5.14
CA SER A 808 -23.23 6.35 5.49
C SER A 808 -23.65 7.46 4.53
N ALA A 809 -22.75 7.92 3.66
CA ALA A 809 -23.08 8.89 2.61
C ALA A 809 -23.99 8.31 1.53
N TYR A 810 -24.05 6.98 1.38
CA TYR A 810 -24.84 6.30 0.37
C TYR A 810 -26.25 5.98 0.87
N ASP A 811 -27.24 6.15 -0.01
CA ASP A 811 -28.63 5.82 0.30
C ASP A 811 -28.84 4.30 0.29
N THR A 812 -29.01 3.72 1.47
CA THR A 812 -29.25 2.29 1.66
C THR A 812 -30.74 1.94 1.71
N SER A 813 -31.64 2.94 1.61
CA SER A 813 -33.09 2.78 1.75
C SER A 813 -33.80 2.32 0.48
N ALA A 814 -33.13 2.37 -0.68
CA ALA A 814 -33.70 2.07 -2.00
C ALA A 814 -34.17 0.61 -2.23
N SER A 815 -33.99 -0.30 -1.27
CA SER A 815 -34.30 -1.73 -1.42
C SER A 815 -35.48 -2.26 -0.58
N GLN A 816 -36.21 -1.41 0.15
CA GLN A 816 -37.40 -1.87 0.88
C GLN A 816 -38.69 -1.33 0.24
N PRO A 817 -39.65 -2.20 -0.13
CA PRO A 817 -40.95 -1.73 -0.58
C PRO A 817 -41.57 -0.91 0.55
N ASP A 818 -42.17 0.21 0.19
CA ASP A 818 -42.70 1.32 1.02
C ASP A 818 -43.82 0.93 2.02
N ASN A 819 -43.94 -0.37 2.34
CA ASN A 819 -44.99 -0.98 3.14
C ASN A 819 -44.47 -1.57 4.47
N GLN A 820 -43.20 -1.40 4.83
CA GLN A 820 -42.72 -1.74 6.18
C GLN A 820 -43.08 -0.60 7.14
N GLN A 821 -43.94 -0.92 8.11
CA GLN A 821 -44.25 -0.08 9.28
C GLN A 821 -42.95 0.47 9.90
N ARG A 822 -42.72 1.78 9.74
CA ARG A 822 -41.56 2.46 10.33
C ARG A 822 -41.68 2.41 11.85
N ASN A 823 -40.73 1.74 12.50
CA ASN A 823 -40.63 1.70 13.96
C ASN A 823 -39.85 2.93 14.43
N PHE A 824 -40.53 3.86 15.11
CA PHE A 824 -39.88 5.02 15.73
C PHE A 824 -39.40 4.64 17.14
N LEU A 825 -38.17 4.99 17.50
CA LEU A 825 -37.63 4.71 18.82
C LEU A 825 -37.71 5.97 19.69
N PHE A 826 -38.49 5.93 20.76
CA PHE A 826 -38.58 7.04 21.71
C PHE A 826 -37.71 6.79 22.94
N THR A 827 -36.74 7.66 23.20
CA THR A 827 -36.04 7.68 24.48
C THR A 827 -36.82 8.52 25.49
N VAL A 828 -37.46 7.86 26.45
CA VAL A 828 -38.19 8.48 27.58
C VAL A 828 -37.32 8.48 28.82
N LYS A 829 -36.84 9.66 29.21
CA LYS A 829 -36.10 9.88 30.44
C LYS A 829 -37.00 10.32 31.58
N VAL A 830 -37.11 9.50 32.61
CA VAL A 830 -37.78 9.83 33.88
C VAL A 830 -36.83 10.65 34.75
N VAL A 831 -37.11 11.95 34.90
CA VAL A 831 -36.21 12.87 35.60
C VAL A 831 -36.49 12.88 37.09
N LEU A 832 -37.68 13.35 37.48
CA LEU A 832 -38.06 13.56 38.87
C LEU A 832 -39.57 13.54 39.03
N ALA A 833 -40.05 13.32 40.25
CA ALA A 833 -41.41 13.63 40.65
C ALA A 833 -41.39 14.60 41.83
N GLU A 834 -42.44 15.40 41.99
CA GLU A 834 -42.59 16.37 43.08
C GLU A 834 -43.95 16.21 43.76
N GLY A 835 -43.97 16.44 45.07
CA GLY A 835 -45.20 16.49 45.85
C GLY A 835 -45.88 15.13 46.05
N LEU A 836 -45.11 14.04 46.09
CA LEU A 836 -45.65 12.72 46.39
C LEU A 836 -46.07 12.64 47.87
N THR A 837 -47.27 12.14 48.13
CA THR A 837 -47.79 11.93 49.48
C THR A 837 -48.37 10.54 49.62
N ARG A 838 -48.14 9.89 50.75
CA ARG A 838 -48.73 8.60 51.08
C ARG A 838 -50.06 8.82 51.81
N GLU A 839 -51.11 8.10 51.39
CA GLU A 839 -52.37 8.12 52.11
C GLU A 839 -52.21 7.39 53.45
N GLY A 840 -52.46 8.09 54.56
CA GLY A 840 -52.59 7.48 55.90
C GLY A 840 -51.31 7.27 56.71
N SER A 841 -50.11 7.71 56.28
CA SER A 841 -48.91 7.69 57.14
C SER A 841 -48.03 8.94 56.98
N SER A 842 -47.35 9.32 58.07
CA SER A 842 -46.48 10.51 58.12
C SER A 842 -45.06 10.26 57.58
N GLY A 843 -44.80 9.12 56.95
CA GLY A 843 -43.49 8.75 56.41
C GLY A 843 -43.33 9.16 54.95
N HIS A 844 -42.10 9.47 54.52
CA HIS A 844 -41.83 9.75 53.11
C HIS A 844 -41.96 8.47 52.26
N PRO A 845 -42.36 8.58 50.99
CA PRO A 845 -42.57 7.43 50.13
C PRO A 845 -41.25 6.88 49.57
N ASP A 846 -41.12 5.56 49.57
CA ASP A 846 -40.14 4.83 48.77
C ASP A 846 -40.65 4.67 47.33
N ALA A 847 -40.39 5.65 46.46
CA ALA A 847 -41.06 5.78 45.16
C ALA A 847 -40.28 5.13 44.00
N PHE A 848 -41.01 4.46 43.10
CA PHE A 848 -40.53 4.04 41.79
C PHE A 848 -41.59 4.27 40.71
N VAL A 849 -41.18 4.39 39.45
CA VAL A 849 -42.03 4.66 38.30
C VAL A 849 -42.08 3.44 37.39
N THR A 850 -43.24 3.15 36.81
CA THR A 850 -43.37 2.19 35.71
C THR A 850 -44.04 2.84 34.52
N VAL A 851 -43.53 2.58 33.32
CA VAL A 851 -44.17 2.99 32.06
C VAL A 851 -44.76 1.73 31.43
N SER A 852 -46.07 1.75 31.15
CA SER A 852 -46.79 0.65 30.50
C SER A 852 -47.59 1.13 29.30
N ASP A 853 -47.81 0.28 28.31
CA ASP A 853 -48.65 0.57 27.15
C ASP A 853 -50.16 0.52 27.48
N GLU A 854 -50.98 0.70 26.45
CA GLU A 854 -52.44 0.58 26.50
C GLU A 854 -52.93 -0.83 26.85
N HIS A 855 -52.13 -1.86 26.56
CA HIS A 855 -52.40 -3.27 26.86
C HIS A 855 -51.98 -3.67 28.29
N GLY A 856 -51.33 -2.77 29.04
CA GLY A 856 -50.80 -3.02 30.38
C GLY A 856 -49.42 -3.69 30.41
N THR A 857 -48.78 -3.88 29.26
CA THR A 857 -47.42 -4.39 29.13
C THR A 857 -46.44 -3.36 29.68
N ARG A 858 -45.56 -3.77 30.60
CA ARG A 858 -44.58 -2.87 31.21
C ARG A 858 -43.35 -2.73 30.31
N HIS A 859 -43.11 -1.54 29.77
CA HIS A 859 -41.93 -1.23 28.97
C HIS A 859 -40.76 -0.72 29.81
N ALA A 860 -41.02 -0.09 30.95
CA ALA A 860 -39.98 0.45 31.83
C ALA A 860 -40.35 0.36 33.32
N LYS A 861 -39.33 0.23 34.16
CA LYS A 861 -39.41 0.38 35.62
C LYS A 861 -38.16 1.10 36.12
N THR A 862 -38.32 2.16 36.89
CA THR A 862 -37.19 2.85 37.50
C THR A 862 -36.74 2.21 38.82
N ARG A 863 -35.55 2.59 39.30
CA ARG A 863 -35.12 2.25 40.67
C ARG A 863 -36.05 2.86 41.73
N THR A 864 -36.01 2.31 42.93
CA THR A 864 -36.72 2.88 44.08
C THR A 864 -35.86 3.94 44.73
N VAL A 865 -36.38 5.16 44.85
CA VAL A 865 -35.77 6.22 45.65
C VAL A 865 -36.43 6.20 47.02
N TYR A 866 -35.62 6.04 48.06
CA TYR A 866 -36.08 5.85 49.43
C TYR A 866 -36.22 7.15 50.19
N ASP A 867 -37.29 7.24 50.99
CA ASP A 867 -37.56 8.31 51.96
C ASP A 867 -37.53 9.73 51.35
N ASP A 868 -38.12 9.92 50.16
CA ASP A 868 -38.10 11.21 49.46
C ASP A 868 -39.47 11.55 48.84
N ASN A 869 -40.02 12.72 49.19
CA ASN A 869 -41.27 13.23 48.60
C ASN A 869 -41.07 13.80 47.18
N ASN A 870 -39.82 14.09 46.80
CA ASN A 870 -39.46 14.64 45.50
C ASN A 870 -38.37 13.80 44.81
N PRO A 871 -38.61 12.50 44.58
CA PRO A 871 -37.60 11.57 44.12
C PRO A 871 -37.05 11.95 42.75
N ARG A 872 -35.74 11.77 42.58
CA ARG A 872 -35.02 11.97 41.31
C ARG A 872 -34.42 10.66 40.82
N TRP A 873 -34.86 10.21 39.64
CA TRP A 873 -34.40 8.96 39.03
C TRP A 873 -33.30 9.22 38.00
N ASP A 874 -33.51 10.19 37.11
CA ASP A 874 -32.61 10.50 36.00
C ASP A 874 -32.35 9.32 35.02
N GLU A 875 -33.27 8.36 34.95
CA GLU A 875 -33.17 7.11 34.17
C GLU A 875 -33.87 7.22 32.81
N SER A 876 -33.29 6.61 31.77
CA SER A 876 -33.79 6.72 30.38
C SER A 876 -34.11 5.35 29.79
N PHE A 877 -35.27 5.25 29.15
CA PHE A 877 -35.78 4.02 28.55
C PHE A 877 -36.10 4.24 27.09
N ASP A 878 -35.70 3.30 26.24
CA ASP A 878 -36.03 3.32 24.81
C ASP A 878 -37.30 2.50 24.59
N ILE A 879 -38.32 3.14 24.03
CA ILE A 879 -39.65 2.58 23.79
C ILE A 879 -39.89 2.61 22.28
N PRO A 880 -39.98 1.45 21.61
CA PRO A 880 -40.35 1.40 20.19
C PRO A 880 -41.84 1.70 20.03
N VAL A 881 -42.18 2.55 19.07
CA VAL A 881 -43.53 3.05 18.80
C VAL A 881 -43.74 3.09 17.28
N GLN A 882 -44.76 2.39 16.79
CA GLN A 882 -45.09 2.34 15.35
C GLN A 882 -46.02 3.46 14.92
N HIS A 883 -47.04 3.70 15.73
CA HIS A 883 -48.06 4.71 15.51
C HIS A 883 -48.21 5.55 16.78
N ARG A 884 -49.01 6.62 16.71
CA ARG A 884 -49.41 7.38 17.89
C ARG A 884 -49.95 6.42 18.97
N SER A 885 -49.31 6.41 20.15
CA SER A 885 -49.64 5.48 21.25
C SER A 885 -49.60 6.19 22.60
N TRP A 886 -50.52 5.79 23.49
CA TRP A 886 -50.54 6.26 24.88
C TRP A 886 -49.78 5.31 25.80
N PHE A 887 -48.98 5.90 26.69
CA PHE A 887 -48.25 5.20 27.73
C PHE A 887 -48.70 5.70 29.10
N MET A 888 -49.04 4.76 29.98
CA MET A 888 -49.38 5.06 31.37
C MET A 888 -48.11 5.05 32.23
N VAL A 889 -47.84 6.18 32.86
CA VAL A 889 -46.73 6.40 33.78
C VAL A 889 -47.28 6.32 35.20
N THR A 890 -46.93 5.26 35.92
CA THR A 890 -47.44 5.00 37.27
C THR A 890 -46.33 5.12 38.31
N VAL A 891 -46.51 5.97 39.31
CA VAL A 891 -45.63 6.12 40.46
C VAL A 891 -46.18 5.29 41.63
N ARG A 892 -45.35 4.44 42.22
CA ARG A 892 -45.73 3.52 43.31
C ARG A 892 -44.77 3.59 44.49
N HIS A 893 -45.30 3.31 45.68
CA HIS A 893 -44.55 3.10 46.90
C HIS A 893 -44.13 1.63 47.04
N ARG A 894 -42.84 1.38 47.26
CA ARG A 894 -42.31 0.05 47.46
C ARG A 894 -42.61 -0.46 48.87
N ASN A 895 -43.57 -1.37 48.96
CA ASN A 895 -43.74 -2.23 50.13
C ASN A 895 -42.76 -3.41 50.12
N MET A 896 -42.18 -3.73 51.29
CA MET A 896 -41.26 -4.88 51.45
C MET A 896 -41.96 -6.24 51.30
N VAL A 897 -43.26 -6.29 51.61
CA VAL A 897 -44.11 -7.49 51.52
C VAL A 897 -45.46 -7.07 50.95
N GLY A 898 -45.97 -7.83 49.98
CA GLY A 898 -47.28 -7.57 49.35
C GLY A 898 -47.24 -6.63 48.14
N LYS A 899 -48.42 -6.14 47.73
CA LYS A 899 -48.57 -5.23 46.58
C LYS A 899 -48.05 -3.83 46.93
N HIS A 900 -47.43 -3.18 45.96
CA HIS A 900 -46.94 -1.81 46.07
C HIS A 900 -48.09 -0.80 46.01
N ASP A 901 -48.09 0.21 46.89
CA ASP A 901 -49.16 1.20 46.95
C ASP A 901 -49.05 2.20 45.80
N LEU A 902 -50.20 2.69 45.30
CA LEU A 902 -50.23 3.70 44.25
C LEU A 902 -49.99 5.10 44.85
N LEU A 903 -49.02 5.83 44.31
CA LEU A 903 -48.81 7.23 44.66
C LEU A 903 -49.41 8.17 43.62
N GLY A 904 -49.40 7.78 42.34
CA GLY A 904 -50.16 8.47 41.30
C GLY A 904 -49.97 7.93 39.90
N ARG A 905 -50.83 8.35 38.97
CA ARG A 905 -50.77 8.01 37.54
C ARG A 905 -50.75 9.26 36.66
N ALA A 906 -50.05 9.17 35.54
CA ALA A 906 -50.05 10.13 34.46
C ALA A 906 -50.07 9.39 33.11
N TYR A 907 -50.49 10.08 32.05
CA TYR A 907 -50.50 9.53 30.69
C TYR A 907 -49.59 10.35 29.79
N LEU A 908 -48.71 9.66 29.07
CA LEU A 908 -47.77 10.22 28.11
C LEU A 908 -48.16 9.76 26.71
N GLN A 909 -48.36 10.70 25.79
CA GLN A 909 -48.57 10.37 24.38
C GLN A 909 -47.25 10.45 23.62
N LEU A 910 -46.88 9.37 22.94
CA LEU A 910 -45.74 9.32 22.03
C LEU A 910 -46.29 9.33 20.59
N ASP A 911 -46.03 10.41 19.86
CA ASP A 911 -46.55 10.65 18.51
C ASP A 911 -45.41 11.02 17.57
N PRO A 912 -45.02 10.15 16.62
CA PRO A 912 -43.89 10.41 15.72
C PRO A 912 -43.98 11.74 14.96
N SER A 913 -45.19 12.14 14.57
CA SER A 913 -45.41 13.39 13.82
C SER A 913 -45.00 14.64 14.62
N GLN A 914 -45.20 14.62 15.94
CA GLN A 914 -44.93 15.75 16.83
C GLN A 914 -43.46 15.87 17.24
N PHE A 915 -42.65 14.85 16.96
CA PHE A 915 -41.24 14.78 17.36
C PHE A 915 -40.28 14.78 16.15
N SER A 916 -40.80 14.81 14.92
CA SER A 916 -40.01 15.09 13.72
C SER A 916 -39.33 16.47 13.83
N GLY A 917 -37.99 16.50 13.75
CA GLY A 917 -37.19 17.73 13.84
C GLY A 917 -36.92 18.28 15.27
N VAL A 918 -37.43 17.67 16.34
CA VAL A 918 -37.20 18.15 17.73
C VAL A 918 -36.27 17.20 18.49
N MET A 919 -35.09 17.71 18.90
CA MET A 919 -34.04 16.92 19.57
C MET A 919 -34.46 16.26 20.91
N ALA A 920 -35.26 16.96 21.72
CA ALA A 920 -35.85 16.44 22.97
C ALA A 920 -36.91 17.41 23.50
N ARG A 921 -38.02 16.89 24.03
CA ARG A 921 -39.12 17.64 24.64
C ARG A 921 -39.26 17.30 26.12
N ASP A 922 -39.35 18.32 26.97
CA ASP A 922 -39.65 18.16 28.38
C ASP A 922 -41.18 18.10 28.58
N ALA A 923 -41.66 17.04 29.22
CA ALA A 923 -43.07 16.80 29.54
C ALA A 923 -43.27 16.77 31.06
N LEU A 924 -43.83 17.84 31.62
CA LEU A 924 -44.26 17.88 33.02
C LEU A 924 -45.71 17.42 33.11
N LEU A 925 -45.94 16.23 33.65
CA LEU A 925 -47.26 15.61 33.75
C LEU A 925 -47.78 15.70 35.19
N THR A 926 -49.07 15.98 35.35
CA THR A 926 -49.78 15.95 36.64
C THR A 926 -50.11 14.50 37.02
N LEU A 927 -49.78 14.11 38.25
CA LEU A 927 -50.12 12.81 38.81
C LEU A 927 -51.49 12.87 39.51
N ASP A 928 -52.37 11.93 39.21
CA ASP A 928 -53.63 11.69 39.91
C ASP A 928 -53.42 10.59 40.97
N PRO A 929 -53.59 10.83 42.30
CA PRO A 929 -54.32 11.94 42.95
C PRO A 929 -53.55 13.24 43.23
N LYS A 930 -52.24 13.21 43.52
CA LYS A 930 -51.44 14.43 43.78
C LYS A 930 -49.99 14.27 43.33
N GLY A 931 -49.40 15.38 42.86
CA GLY A 931 -47.99 15.49 42.50
C GLY A 931 -47.77 15.76 41.01
N HIS A 932 -46.51 15.90 40.62
CA HIS A 932 -46.11 16.05 39.22
C HIS A 932 -44.93 15.14 38.90
N ILE A 933 -44.80 14.72 37.65
CA ILE A 933 -43.65 13.96 37.15
C ILE A 933 -43.08 14.65 35.91
N LEU A 934 -41.77 14.84 35.90
CA LEU A 934 -41.04 15.41 34.77
C LEU A 934 -40.38 14.30 33.96
N LEU A 935 -40.77 14.21 32.69
CA LEU A 935 -40.19 13.31 31.70
C LEU A 935 -39.47 14.13 30.62
N LYS A 936 -38.40 13.61 30.04
CA LYS A 936 -37.81 14.15 28.81
C LYS A 936 -37.93 13.09 27.72
N VAL A 937 -38.59 13.43 26.63
CA VAL A 937 -38.87 12.51 25.53
C VAL A 937 -38.10 12.96 24.30
N ALA A 938 -37.36 12.05 23.68
CA ALA A 938 -36.70 12.27 22.40
C ALA A 938 -37.08 11.14 21.43
N MET A 939 -37.07 11.42 20.14
CA MET A 939 -37.38 10.44 19.09
C MET A 939 -36.16 10.25 18.18
N GLU A 940 -35.88 9.00 17.83
CA GLU A 940 -34.92 8.59 16.81
C GLU A 940 -35.63 7.68 15.80
N GLY A 941 -35.38 7.87 14.50
CA GLY A 941 -35.82 6.91 13.46
C GLY A 941 -36.52 7.53 12.26
N GLU A 942 -35.86 8.42 11.52
CA GLU A 942 -36.29 8.73 10.15
C GLU A 942 -35.55 7.86 9.12
N GLU A 943 -34.34 7.40 9.42
CA GLU A 943 -33.47 6.62 8.52
C GLU A 943 -32.99 5.34 9.24
N ASP A 944 -33.37 4.13 8.74
CA ASP A 944 -32.87 2.82 9.20
C ASP A 944 -31.46 2.59 8.66
N ASP A 945 -30.52 3.43 9.09
CA ASP A 945 -29.15 3.47 8.60
C ASP A 945 -28.13 2.79 9.54
N MET A 946 -26.94 2.56 9.01
CA MET A 946 -25.86 1.89 9.74
C MET A 946 -25.43 2.68 10.99
N GLN A 947 -25.46 4.01 10.94
CA GLN A 947 -25.13 4.88 12.08
C GLN A 947 -26.14 4.76 13.21
N PHE A 948 -27.43 4.60 12.89
CA PHE A 948 -28.49 4.36 13.84
C PHE A 948 -28.29 3.04 14.59
N HIS A 949 -27.96 1.95 13.88
CA HIS A 949 -27.73 0.65 14.51
C HIS A 949 -26.54 0.65 15.48
N PHE A 950 -25.40 1.22 15.08
CA PHE A 950 -24.24 1.37 15.96
C PHE A 950 -24.52 2.34 17.11
N GLY A 951 -25.16 3.48 16.84
CA GLY A 951 -25.54 4.45 17.87
C GLY A 951 -26.46 3.83 18.93
N ARG A 952 -27.42 3.01 18.52
CA ARG A 952 -28.31 2.26 19.42
C ARG A 952 -27.52 1.27 20.29
N ALA A 953 -26.59 0.53 19.71
CA ALA A 953 -25.74 -0.42 20.45
C ALA A 953 -24.85 0.29 21.49
N PHE A 954 -24.20 1.41 21.12
CA PHE A 954 -23.41 2.23 22.05
C PHE A 954 -24.24 2.80 23.20
N ARG A 955 -25.45 3.30 22.90
CA ARG A 955 -26.37 3.81 23.93
C ARG A 955 -26.80 2.70 24.88
N CYS A 956 -27.04 1.49 24.38
CA CYS A 956 -27.36 0.35 25.23
C CYS A 956 -26.22 0.00 26.18
N LEU A 957 -25.00 -0.21 25.66
CA LEU A 957 -23.83 -0.53 26.47
C LEU A 957 -23.59 0.52 27.58
N LYS A 958 -23.62 1.80 27.22
CA LYS A 958 -23.42 2.90 28.17
C LYS A 958 -24.52 2.99 29.24
N ARG A 959 -25.76 2.66 28.87
CA ARG A 959 -26.87 2.60 29.83
C ARG A 959 -26.65 1.45 30.80
N THR A 960 -26.39 0.25 30.30
CA THR A 960 -26.12 -0.94 31.11
C THR A 960 -24.92 -0.72 32.05
N GLU A 961 -23.82 -0.13 31.57
CA GLU A 961 -22.67 0.31 32.39
C GLU A 961 -23.12 1.22 33.54
N SER A 962 -23.87 2.28 33.22
CA SER A 962 -24.37 3.23 34.22
C SER A 962 -25.30 2.59 35.25
N ASP A 963 -26.18 1.69 34.82
CA ASP A 963 -27.17 1.02 35.65
C ASP A 963 -26.51 -0.02 36.58
N MET A 964 -25.54 -0.77 36.07
CA MET A 964 -24.71 -1.68 36.88
C MET A 964 -23.92 -0.92 37.96
N ILE A 965 -23.24 0.18 37.60
CA ILE A 965 -22.51 1.03 38.57
C ILE A 965 -23.48 1.64 39.59
N HIS A 966 -24.67 2.07 39.17
CA HIS A 966 -25.69 2.57 40.10
C HIS A 966 -26.07 1.50 41.12
N SER A 967 -26.30 0.27 40.67
CA SER A 967 -26.62 -0.85 41.54
C SER A 967 -25.50 -1.13 42.55
N LEU A 968 -24.22 -1.03 42.17
CA LEU A 968 -23.09 -1.15 43.12
C LEU A 968 -23.16 -0.09 44.22
N VAL A 969 -23.30 1.18 43.83
CA VAL A 969 -23.35 2.31 44.78
C VAL A 969 -24.60 2.24 45.67
N ASP A 970 -25.73 1.81 45.14
CA ASP A 970 -26.99 1.64 45.88
C ASP A 970 -26.86 0.61 47.01
N LYS A 971 -25.96 -0.39 46.88
CA LYS A 971 -25.65 -1.34 47.96
C LYS A 971 -24.82 -0.73 49.08
N MET A 972 -23.99 0.26 48.79
CA MET A 972 -23.18 0.98 49.79
C MET A 972 -23.98 2.11 50.49
N ASN A 973 -25.01 2.63 49.82
CA ASN A 973 -25.78 3.80 50.28
C ASN A 973 -26.46 3.64 51.67
N PRO A 974 -27.00 2.48 52.08
CA PRO A 974 -27.54 2.31 53.43
C PRO A 974 -26.48 2.51 54.53
N VAL A 975 -25.25 2.02 54.30
CA VAL A 975 -24.12 2.17 55.23
C VAL A 975 -23.72 3.63 55.35
N LEU A 976 -23.63 4.33 54.20
CA LEU A 976 -23.37 5.76 54.14
C LEU A 976 -24.41 6.56 54.92
N ARG A 977 -25.71 6.31 54.70
CA ARG A 977 -26.80 7.04 55.39
C ARG A 977 -26.87 6.75 56.89
N HIS A 978 -26.50 5.54 57.32
CA HIS A 978 -26.50 5.18 58.74
C HIS A 978 -25.34 5.85 59.49
N THR A 979 -24.13 5.79 58.92
CA THR A 979 -22.91 6.36 59.50
C THR A 979 -22.88 7.88 59.43
N LEU A 980 -23.21 8.46 58.27
CA LEU A 980 -23.29 9.91 58.05
C LEU A 980 -24.72 10.39 58.35
N SER A 981 -25.06 10.49 59.64
CA SER A 981 -26.38 10.90 60.11
C SER A 981 -26.34 12.00 61.16
N ARG A 982 -27.41 12.80 61.27
CA ARG A 982 -27.53 13.81 62.35
C ARG A 982 -27.54 13.19 63.75
N SER A 983 -27.96 11.92 63.88
CA SER A 983 -27.82 11.13 65.11
C SER A 983 -26.37 10.83 65.45
N ALA A 984 -25.54 10.48 64.47
CA ALA A 984 -24.12 10.26 64.67
C ALA A 984 -23.40 11.54 65.10
N ILE A 985 -23.72 12.69 64.48
CA ILE A 985 -23.18 14.01 64.89
C ILE A 985 -23.48 14.30 66.37
N LYS A 986 -24.73 14.05 66.80
CA LYS A 986 -25.14 14.22 68.20
C LYS A 986 -24.46 13.23 69.15
N SER A 987 -24.12 12.04 68.69
CA SER A 987 -23.38 11.05 69.48
C SER A 987 -21.96 11.52 69.77
N VAL A 988 -21.27 12.09 68.78
CA VAL A 988 -19.92 12.68 68.94
C VAL A 988 -19.95 13.82 69.97
N LEU A 989 -20.96 14.68 69.91
CA LEU A 989 -21.13 15.80 70.86
C LEU A 989 -21.47 15.34 72.28
N LYS A 990 -22.18 14.21 72.44
CA LYS A 990 -22.54 13.65 73.77
C LYS A 990 -21.45 12.82 74.42
N GLY A 991 -20.43 12.39 73.68
CA GLY A 991 -19.27 11.62 74.19
C GLY A 991 -18.47 12.33 75.30
N HIS A 992 -18.74 13.61 75.56
CA HIS A 992 -18.14 14.40 76.64
C HIS A 992 -18.62 14.05 78.06
N THR A 993 -19.53 13.09 78.24
CA THR A 993 -20.00 12.68 79.58
C THR A 993 -20.00 11.16 79.79
N ASN A 994 -19.01 10.69 80.56
CA ASN A 994 -18.93 9.41 81.29
C ASN A 994 -18.80 8.09 80.51
N TYR A 995 -17.57 7.63 80.22
CA TYR A 995 -17.19 6.20 80.19
C TYR A 995 -15.72 5.99 80.64
N PRO A 996 -15.34 4.85 81.28
CA PRO A 996 -14.01 4.63 81.85
C PRO A 996 -12.96 4.19 80.79
N PRO A 997 -11.66 4.45 81.03
CA PRO A 997 -10.62 4.28 80.03
C PRO A 997 -10.06 2.85 80.05
N ALA A 998 -10.36 2.04 79.04
CA ALA A 998 -9.71 0.73 78.86
C ALA A 998 -9.14 0.51 77.45
N TYR A 999 -9.45 1.38 76.48
CA TYR A 999 -9.07 1.16 75.07
C TYR A 999 -7.86 1.98 74.58
N ASN A 1000 -7.41 2.99 75.35
CA ASN A 1000 -6.37 3.93 74.90
C ASN A 1000 -4.93 3.42 75.03
N GLU A 1001 -4.68 2.28 75.68
CA GLU A 1001 -3.33 1.78 75.91
C GLU A 1001 -2.75 1.00 74.71
N ALA A 1002 -3.60 0.48 73.82
CA ALA A 1002 -3.19 -0.25 72.61
C ALA A 1002 -2.94 0.67 71.41
N LEU A 1003 -3.74 1.73 71.24
CA LEU A 1003 -3.60 2.72 70.14
C LEU A 1003 -2.47 3.73 70.35
N GLY A 1004 -2.08 3.99 71.62
CA GLY A 1004 -0.89 4.79 71.93
C GLY A 1004 0.40 4.18 71.40
N LYS A 1005 0.46 2.83 71.28
CA LYS A 1005 1.64 2.12 70.76
C LYS A 1005 1.69 2.09 69.23
N LEU A 1006 0.54 2.11 68.54
CA LEU A 1006 0.47 2.15 67.08
C LEU A 1006 0.65 3.59 66.52
N SER A 1007 0.07 4.60 67.18
CA SER A 1007 0.26 6.00 66.78
C SER A 1007 1.68 6.53 67.03
N ALA A 1008 2.42 5.96 67.99
CA ALA A 1008 3.83 6.25 68.21
C ALA A 1008 4.74 5.72 67.08
N VAL A 1009 4.32 4.67 66.38
CA VAL A 1009 5.03 4.10 65.22
C VAL A 1009 4.70 4.87 63.93
N TYR A 1010 3.48 5.41 63.81
CA TYR A 1010 3.11 6.26 62.66
C TYR A 1010 3.73 7.67 62.76
N LYS A 1011 3.81 8.24 63.97
CA LYS A 1011 4.48 9.55 64.21
C LYS A 1011 6.00 9.52 64.05
N SER A 1012 6.65 8.36 64.11
CA SER A 1012 8.10 8.25 63.87
C SER A 1012 8.47 8.23 62.38
N ALA A 1013 7.49 8.06 61.47
CA ALA A 1013 7.69 8.06 60.02
C ALA A 1013 7.50 9.43 59.35
N MET A 1014 6.82 10.39 60.00
CA MET A 1014 6.66 11.76 59.50
C MET A 1014 7.40 12.77 60.38
N ARG A 1015 8.58 13.18 59.91
CA ARG A 1015 9.50 14.07 60.62
C ARG A 1015 9.15 15.54 60.36
N THR A 1016 8.33 16.12 61.21
CA THR A 1016 8.21 17.58 61.40
C THR A 1016 8.32 17.89 62.89
N GLN A 1017 9.39 18.61 63.27
CA GLN A 1017 9.65 19.03 64.65
C GLN A 1017 8.81 20.27 64.97
N GLU A 1018 7.91 20.16 65.96
CA GLU A 1018 7.45 21.31 66.73
C GLU A 1018 7.59 21.03 68.23
N PHE A 1019 8.03 22.08 68.93
CA PHE A 1019 8.42 22.08 70.34
C PHE A 1019 7.22 21.87 71.27
N ILE A 1020 7.40 21.03 72.30
CA ILE A 1020 6.43 20.80 73.38
C ILE A 1020 6.67 21.85 74.48
N ILE A 1021 5.65 22.67 74.78
CA ILE A 1021 5.56 23.49 76.01
C ILE A 1021 4.55 22.79 76.96
N PRO A 1022 4.79 22.70 78.29
CA PRO A 1022 3.91 21.99 79.22
C PRO A 1022 2.63 22.78 79.58
N PRO A 1023 1.55 22.11 80.04
CA PRO A 1023 0.21 22.69 80.04
C PRO A 1023 -0.10 23.50 81.32
N THR A 1024 -0.74 24.66 81.15
CA THR A 1024 -1.39 25.42 82.23
C THR A 1024 -2.92 25.32 82.13
N LYS A 1025 -3.50 24.54 83.06
CA LYS A 1025 -4.80 24.63 83.77
C LYS A 1025 -6.08 25.30 83.20
N GLU A 1026 -6.22 25.60 81.92
CA GLU A 1026 -7.49 26.12 81.35
C GLU A 1026 -8.03 25.26 80.20
N GLU A 1027 -8.46 24.03 80.50
CA GLU A 1027 -9.16 23.17 79.53
C GLU A 1027 -10.51 22.72 80.07
N ARG A 1028 -11.54 23.57 79.90
CA ARG A 1028 -12.95 23.17 80.07
C ARG A 1028 -13.85 23.56 78.89
N HIS A 1029 -13.29 24.05 77.77
CA HIS A 1029 -14.07 24.45 76.59
C HIS A 1029 -13.45 24.02 75.23
N ARG A 1030 -12.58 23.01 75.20
CA ARG A 1030 -12.13 22.44 73.91
C ARG A 1030 -13.25 21.54 73.35
N GLY A 1031 -13.70 21.81 72.13
CA GLY A 1031 -14.62 20.94 71.40
C GLY A 1031 -13.99 19.56 71.09
N PRO A 1032 -14.75 18.63 70.47
CA PRO A 1032 -14.27 17.29 70.15
C PRO A 1032 -13.01 17.34 69.28
N THR A 1033 -12.06 16.45 69.57
CA THR A 1033 -10.80 16.35 68.83
C THR A 1033 -11.01 15.71 67.45
N ASP A 1034 -10.16 16.02 66.47
CA ASP A 1034 -10.24 15.41 65.12
C ASP A 1034 -10.26 13.87 65.18
N SER A 1035 -9.54 13.28 66.13
CA SER A 1035 -9.57 11.82 66.38
C SER A 1035 -10.93 11.29 66.85
N GLU A 1036 -11.65 12.03 67.69
CA GLU A 1036 -13.00 11.65 68.13
C GLU A 1036 -14.02 11.77 67.00
N ILE A 1037 -13.86 12.80 66.16
CA ILE A 1037 -14.69 13.04 64.97
C ILE A 1037 -14.49 11.92 63.95
N GLU A 1038 -13.24 11.52 63.70
CA GLU A 1038 -12.88 10.43 62.78
C GLU A 1038 -13.39 9.07 63.29
N THR A 1039 -13.31 8.83 64.61
CA THR A 1039 -13.74 7.56 65.21
C THR A 1039 -15.22 7.25 64.93
N ALA A 1040 -16.06 8.27 64.77
CA ALA A 1040 -17.48 8.11 64.46
C ALA A 1040 -17.76 7.56 63.05
N ILE A 1041 -16.82 7.70 62.12
CA ILE A 1041 -16.95 7.21 60.74
C ILE A 1041 -16.06 6.00 60.43
N HIS A 1042 -15.28 5.48 61.40
CA HIS A 1042 -14.49 4.25 61.22
C HIS A 1042 -15.28 3.05 60.68
N PRO A 1043 -16.53 2.77 61.12
CA PRO A 1043 -17.32 1.68 60.54
C PRO A 1043 -17.55 1.81 59.03
N LEU A 1044 -17.57 3.05 58.51
CA LEU A 1044 -17.65 3.31 57.08
C LEU A 1044 -16.31 3.03 56.39
N PHE A 1045 -15.18 3.43 56.99
CA PHE A 1045 -13.85 3.11 56.46
C PHE A 1045 -13.60 1.61 56.41
N ASP A 1046 -13.92 0.86 57.46
CA ASP A 1046 -13.77 -0.60 57.48
C ASP A 1046 -14.60 -1.27 56.38
N TYR A 1047 -15.85 -0.80 56.18
CA TYR A 1047 -16.71 -1.31 55.11
C TYR A 1047 -16.18 -0.97 53.72
N LEU A 1048 -15.69 0.26 53.53
CA LEU A 1048 -15.11 0.69 52.26
C LEU A 1048 -13.79 -0.03 51.99
N ASP A 1049 -12.90 -0.24 52.95
CA ASP A 1049 -11.62 -0.94 52.74
C ASP A 1049 -11.83 -2.38 52.28
N VAL A 1050 -12.75 -3.12 52.92
CA VAL A 1050 -13.06 -4.50 52.54
C VAL A 1050 -13.59 -4.58 51.11
N ASN A 1051 -14.49 -3.67 50.73
CA ASN A 1051 -15.09 -3.68 49.39
C ASN A 1051 -14.17 -3.06 48.34
N ASN A 1052 -13.46 -1.99 48.66
CA ASN A 1052 -12.49 -1.34 47.78
C ASN A 1052 -11.34 -2.27 47.44
N HIS A 1053 -10.93 -3.16 48.35
CA HIS A 1053 -9.93 -4.17 48.03
C HIS A 1053 -10.41 -5.11 46.92
N THR A 1054 -11.64 -5.62 47.01
CA THR A 1054 -12.23 -6.46 45.95
C THR A 1054 -12.43 -5.68 44.65
N LEU A 1055 -12.94 -4.45 44.72
CA LEU A 1055 -13.15 -3.60 43.54
C LEU A 1055 -11.82 -3.25 42.86
N ALA A 1056 -10.82 -2.80 43.61
CA ALA A 1056 -9.51 -2.40 43.06
C ALA A 1056 -8.71 -3.56 42.46
N SER A 1057 -8.88 -4.78 42.99
CA SER A 1057 -8.17 -5.97 42.50
C SER A 1057 -8.84 -6.62 41.28
N THR A 1058 -10.08 -6.24 40.95
CA THR A 1058 -10.87 -6.92 39.90
C THR A 1058 -11.37 -5.98 38.82
N LEU A 1059 -11.79 -4.76 39.15
CA LEU A 1059 -12.20 -3.76 38.17
C LEU A 1059 -11.01 -3.18 37.41
N SER A 1060 -11.25 -2.81 36.17
CA SER A 1060 -10.30 -2.01 35.40
C SER A 1060 -10.09 -0.64 36.06
N SER A 1061 -8.97 0.03 35.75
CA SER A 1061 -8.67 1.37 36.28
C SER A 1061 -9.79 2.39 35.97
N ASP A 1062 -10.32 2.34 34.75
CA ASP A 1062 -11.37 3.27 34.30
C ASP A 1062 -12.70 3.00 35.03
N GLU A 1063 -13.08 1.73 35.20
CA GLU A 1063 -14.33 1.38 35.89
C GLU A 1063 -14.23 1.63 37.39
N MET A 1064 -13.07 1.37 37.99
CA MET A 1064 -12.79 1.73 39.37
C MET A 1064 -12.95 3.24 39.57
N GLU A 1065 -12.37 4.06 38.70
CA GLU A 1065 -12.52 5.52 38.74
C GLU A 1065 -14.00 5.95 38.60
N LEU A 1066 -14.75 5.33 37.69
CA LEU A 1066 -16.18 5.62 37.48
C LEU A 1066 -17.05 5.25 38.69
N VAL A 1067 -16.84 4.06 39.27
CA VAL A 1067 -17.52 3.59 40.48
C VAL A 1067 -17.21 4.53 41.64
N MET A 1068 -15.93 4.86 41.84
CA MET A 1068 -15.51 5.72 42.95
C MET A 1068 -15.96 7.18 42.77
N ALA A 1069 -15.94 7.72 41.55
CA ALA A 1069 -16.47 9.06 41.27
C ALA A 1069 -17.98 9.14 41.58
N LYS A 1070 -18.71 8.06 41.30
CA LYS A 1070 -20.15 7.97 41.55
C LYS A 1070 -20.46 7.77 43.03
N LEU A 1071 -19.66 6.97 43.74
CA LEU A 1071 -19.68 6.86 45.20
C LEU A 1071 -19.38 8.21 45.86
N TRP A 1072 -18.34 8.92 45.42
CA TRP A 1072 -17.99 10.25 45.93
C TRP A 1072 -19.14 11.25 45.74
N LYS A 1073 -19.78 11.24 44.57
CA LYS A 1073 -20.96 12.07 44.33
C LYS A 1073 -22.10 11.73 45.31
N GLN A 1074 -22.28 10.45 45.65
CA GLN A 1074 -23.27 10.03 46.64
C GLN A 1074 -22.92 10.47 48.06
N ILE A 1075 -21.63 10.42 48.43
CA ILE A 1075 -21.12 10.94 49.71
C ILE A 1075 -21.39 12.45 49.81
N LEU A 1076 -21.05 13.22 48.77
CA LEU A 1076 -21.31 14.66 48.72
C LEU A 1076 -22.80 14.96 48.92
N VAL A 1077 -23.69 14.24 48.22
CA VAL A 1077 -25.15 14.41 48.36
C VAL A 1077 -25.63 14.05 49.77
N THR A 1078 -25.05 13.01 50.39
CA THR A 1078 -25.42 12.58 51.73
C THR A 1078 -25.01 13.62 52.77
N ILE A 1079 -23.78 14.13 52.73
CA ILE A 1079 -23.29 15.18 53.64
C ILE A 1079 -24.02 16.51 53.38
N GLU A 1080 -24.25 16.87 52.11
CA GLU A 1080 -25.04 18.04 51.73
C GLU A 1080 -26.43 18.00 52.36
N GLY A 1081 -27.11 16.83 52.33
CA GLY A 1081 -28.41 16.62 52.97
C GLY A 1081 -28.40 16.70 54.50
N LEU A 1082 -27.25 16.54 55.16
CA LEU A 1082 -27.10 16.79 56.59
C LEU A 1082 -27.05 18.29 56.88
N ILE A 1083 -26.37 19.04 56.01
CA ILE A 1083 -26.10 20.48 56.17
C ILE A 1083 -27.35 21.27 55.74
N VAL A 1084 -27.73 21.20 54.46
CA VAL A 1084 -28.81 21.99 53.84
C VAL A 1084 -29.97 21.12 53.35
N PRO A 1085 -31.21 21.64 53.36
CA PRO A 1085 -32.35 20.88 52.86
C PRO A 1085 -32.37 20.89 51.32
N PRO A 1086 -33.10 19.97 50.67
CA PRO A 1086 -33.27 20.01 49.22
C PRO A 1086 -33.94 21.32 48.78
N LEU A 1087 -33.64 21.78 47.57
CA LEU A 1087 -34.23 22.99 47.01
C LEU A 1087 -35.74 22.79 46.78
N SER A 1088 -36.56 23.68 47.34
CA SER A 1088 -38.01 23.73 47.13
C SER A 1088 -38.52 25.13 47.47
N ASP A 1089 -39.66 25.48 46.88
CA ASP A 1089 -40.50 26.64 47.14
C ASP A 1089 -41.16 26.64 48.53
N LYS A 1090 -41.36 25.45 49.12
CA LYS A 1090 -41.99 25.28 50.43
C LYS A 1090 -40.97 25.37 51.55
N ARG A 1091 -41.35 25.89 52.73
CA ARG A 1091 -40.46 25.92 53.92
C ARG A 1091 -39.88 24.54 54.26
N SER A 1092 -38.63 24.50 54.74
CA SER A 1092 -38.07 23.30 55.36
C SER A 1092 -38.33 23.29 56.87
N HIS A 1093 -38.69 22.12 57.41
CA HIS A 1093 -38.72 21.90 58.86
C HIS A 1093 -37.33 21.52 59.44
N MET A 1094 -36.31 21.43 58.58
CA MET A 1094 -34.95 21.12 59.00
C MET A 1094 -34.33 22.31 59.73
N ARG A 1095 -33.84 22.08 60.95
CA ARG A 1095 -33.13 23.10 61.73
C ARG A 1095 -31.69 23.27 61.22
N PRO A 1096 -31.15 24.50 61.19
CA PRO A 1096 -29.74 24.72 60.89
C PRO A 1096 -28.87 24.00 61.95
N LEU A 1097 -27.75 23.43 61.51
CA LEU A 1097 -26.74 22.85 62.39
C LEU A 1097 -26.04 23.97 63.18
N GLY A 1098 -25.65 23.71 64.43
CA GLY A 1098 -24.78 24.62 65.18
C GLY A 1098 -23.33 24.61 64.68
N ASP A 1099 -22.52 25.58 65.08
CA ASP A 1099 -21.14 25.74 64.57
C ASP A 1099 -20.28 24.48 64.73
N MET A 1100 -20.32 23.83 65.91
CA MET A 1100 -19.61 22.57 66.14
C MET A 1100 -20.19 21.39 65.33
N GLU A 1101 -21.51 21.35 65.14
CA GLU A 1101 -22.17 20.29 64.33
C GLU A 1101 -21.81 20.42 62.85
N LEU A 1102 -21.70 21.66 62.35
CA LEU A 1102 -21.26 21.97 60.99
C LEU A 1102 -19.79 21.60 60.79
N ASP A 1103 -18.94 21.90 61.78
CA ASP A 1103 -17.52 21.56 61.74
C ASP A 1103 -17.30 20.03 61.70
N ILE A 1104 -18.06 19.26 62.48
CA ILE A 1104 -18.04 17.78 62.42
C ILE A 1104 -18.37 17.29 61.00
N ALA A 1105 -19.43 17.81 60.38
CA ALA A 1105 -19.86 17.39 59.04
C ALA A 1105 -18.83 17.74 57.94
N LEU A 1106 -18.20 18.92 58.03
CA LEU A 1106 -17.14 19.35 57.10
C LEU A 1106 -15.82 18.61 57.34
N SER A 1107 -15.50 18.21 58.58
CA SER A 1107 -14.35 17.35 58.89
C SER A 1107 -14.53 15.94 58.34
N TRP A 1108 -15.72 15.33 58.48
CA TRP A 1108 -16.04 14.05 57.82
C TRP A 1108 -15.86 14.11 56.30
N LEU A 1109 -16.27 15.22 55.68
CA LEU A 1109 -16.06 15.43 54.24
C LEU A 1109 -14.57 15.45 53.86
N ARG A 1110 -13.70 16.05 54.70
CA ARG A 1110 -12.25 16.07 54.49
C ARG A 1110 -11.63 14.68 54.68
N PHE A 1111 -11.97 13.97 55.76
CA PHE A 1111 -11.48 12.63 56.01
C PHE A 1111 -11.85 11.65 54.89
N LEU A 1112 -13.11 11.70 54.41
CA LEU A 1112 -13.55 10.86 53.29
C LEU A 1112 -12.85 11.22 51.97
N LYS A 1113 -12.53 12.51 51.74
CA LYS A 1113 -11.73 12.93 50.58
C LYS A 1113 -10.34 12.35 50.63
N ASP A 1114 -9.68 12.43 51.79
CA ASP A 1114 -8.30 11.98 51.95
C ASP A 1114 -8.20 10.45 51.90
N PHE A 1115 -9.20 9.75 52.45
CA PHE A 1115 -9.35 8.29 52.33
C PHE A 1115 -9.49 7.84 50.87
N LEU A 1116 -10.42 8.44 50.10
CA LEU A 1116 -10.63 8.08 48.69
C LEU A 1116 -9.50 8.53 47.76
N TYR A 1117 -8.70 9.52 48.18
CA TYR A 1117 -7.50 9.93 47.46
C TYR A 1117 -6.34 8.93 47.65
N ALA A 1118 -6.30 8.22 48.79
CA ALA A 1118 -5.32 7.18 49.09
C ALA A 1118 -3.86 7.58 48.78
N GLY A 1119 -3.49 8.85 48.98
CA GLY A 1119 -2.13 9.35 48.72
C GLY A 1119 -1.69 9.41 47.26
N GLY A 1120 -2.56 9.11 46.28
CA GLY A 1120 -2.21 9.03 44.86
C GLY A 1120 -1.81 7.64 44.37
N ASP A 1121 -2.05 6.59 45.17
CA ASP A 1121 -1.86 5.20 44.76
C ASP A 1121 -2.85 4.79 43.65
N SER A 1122 -2.56 3.69 42.94
CA SER A 1122 -3.37 3.18 41.81
C SER A 1122 -4.80 2.77 42.18
N SER A 1123 -5.12 2.64 43.47
CA SER A 1123 -6.45 2.38 44.01
C SER A 1123 -7.25 3.65 44.34
N GLY A 1124 -6.60 4.82 44.32
CA GLY A 1124 -7.18 6.11 44.69
C GLY A 1124 -7.80 6.87 43.51
N VAL A 1125 -8.72 7.78 43.81
CA VAL A 1125 -9.34 8.67 42.81
C VAL A 1125 -8.50 9.92 42.63
N SER A 1126 -8.34 10.39 41.38
CA SER A 1126 -7.66 11.66 41.09
C SER A 1126 -8.23 12.82 41.92
N SER A 1127 -7.33 13.66 42.44
CA SER A 1127 -7.69 14.87 43.18
C SER A 1127 -8.61 15.80 42.38
N THR A 1128 -8.51 15.81 41.06
CA THR A 1128 -9.34 16.61 40.15
C THR A 1128 -10.82 16.21 40.16
N ILE A 1129 -11.12 14.94 40.41
CA ILE A 1129 -12.48 14.39 40.46
C ILE A 1129 -13.09 14.61 41.85
N LEU A 1130 -12.27 14.43 42.89
CA LEU A 1130 -12.66 14.63 44.28
C LEU A 1130 -12.92 16.11 44.59
N GLN A 1131 -12.01 17.01 44.16
CA GLN A 1131 -12.13 18.46 44.31
C GLN A 1131 -12.98 19.09 43.20
N ASN A 1132 -14.16 18.52 42.97
CA ASN A 1132 -15.11 19.08 42.02
C ASN A 1132 -15.78 20.36 42.57
N GLN A 1133 -16.48 21.09 41.70
CA GLN A 1133 -17.18 22.32 42.11
C GLN A 1133 -18.10 22.11 43.32
N ARG A 1134 -18.84 21.00 43.38
CA ARG A 1134 -19.75 20.73 44.51
C ARG A 1134 -19.02 20.57 45.84
N TYR A 1135 -17.83 19.97 45.83
CA TYR A 1135 -16.98 19.88 47.01
C TYR A 1135 -16.57 21.28 47.50
N HIS A 1136 -16.16 22.17 46.59
CA HIS A 1136 -15.84 23.55 46.93
C HIS A 1136 -17.07 24.35 47.40
N ASP A 1137 -18.23 24.16 46.76
CA ASP A 1137 -19.49 24.78 47.15
C ASP A 1137 -19.86 24.38 48.59
N LEU A 1138 -19.75 23.08 48.92
CA LEU A 1138 -19.96 22.55 50.27
C LEU A 1138 -19.01 23.16 51.31
N LEU A 1139 -17.72 23.25 51.01
CA LEU A 1139 -16.76 23.91 51.90
C LEU A 1139 -17.06 25.41 52.08
N SER A 1140 -17.47 26.09 51.00
CA SER A 1140 -17.84 27.51 51.05
C SER A 1140 -19.13 27.78 51.83
N THR A 1141 -19.92 26.73 52.12
CA THR A 1141 -21.17 26.82 52.89
C THR A 1141 -20.96 27.45 54.27
N ARG A 1142 -19.79 27.25 54.89
CA ARG A 1142 -19.43 27.89 56.16
C ARG A 1142 -19.52 29.41 56.08
N LEU A 1143 -19.07 30.02 54.98
CA LEU A 1143 -19.11 31.47 54.79
C LEU A 1143 -20.54 32.03 54.76
N TYR A 1144 -21.50 31.21 54.34
CA TYR A 1144 -22.90 31.61 54.18
C TYR A 1144 -23.77 31.29 55.41
N TYR A 1145 -23.37 30.32 56.24
CA TYR A 1145 -24.12 29.96 57.45
C TYR A 1145 -24.21 31.10 58.46
N ASP A 1146 -23.13 31.88 58.59
CA ASP A 1146 -22.99 32.94 59.60
C ASP A 1146 -23.56 34.30 59.15
N LEU A 1147 -23.90 34.46 57.86
CA LEU A 1147 -24.42 35.72 57.31
C LEU A 1147 -25.85 36.00 57.78
N SER A 1148 -26.24 37.28 57.87
CA SER A 1148 -27.64 37.67 58.11
C SER A 1148 -28.55 37.35 56.93
N THR A 1149 -29.86 37.21 57.17
CA THR A 1149 -30.84 36.83 56.13
C THR A 1149 -30.86 37.82 54.97
N ASP A 1150 -30.77 39.12 55.25
CA ASP A 1150 -30.77 40.18 54.22
C ASP A 1150 -29.53 40.11 53.32
N LYS A 1151 -28.35 39.88 53.90
CA LYS A 1151 -27.09 39.73 53.14
C LYS A 1151 -27.10 38.47 52.27
N LEU A 1152 -27.71 37.39 52.76
CA LEU A 1152 -27.90 36.17 51.96
C LEU A 1152 -28.85 36.40 50.79
N MET A 1153 -29.92 37.18 50.97
CA MET A 1153 -30.83 37.53 49.87
C MET A 1153 -30.14 38.39 48.81
N GLU A 1154 -29.31 39.36 49.21
CA GLU A 1154 -28.51 40.18 48.30
C GLU A 1154 -27.49 39.35 47.49
N GLU A 1155 -26.73 38.49 48.18
CA GLU A 1155 -25.79 37.57 47.54
C GLU A 1155 -26.50 36.57 46.61
N CYS A 1156 -27.70 36.12 46.99
CA CYS A 1156 -28.55 35.28 46.14
C CYS A 1156 -28.95 36.01 44.85
N VAL A 1157 -29.40 37.25 44.92
CA VAL A 1157 -29.79 38.03 43.72
C VAL A 1157 -28.59 38.28 42.82
N ARG A 1158 -27.42 38.61 43.39
CA ARG A 1158 -26.17 38.81 42.65
C ARG A 1158 -25.74 37.53 41.92
N GLY A 1159 -25.75 36.39 42.62
CA GLY A 1159 -25.45 35.08 42.05
C GLY A 1159 -26.47 34.64 40.98
N PHE A 1160 -27.75 35.01 41.16
CA PHE A 1160 -28.83 34.68 40.24
C PHE A 1160 -28.68 35.34 38.86
N GLN A 1161 -28.29 36.61 38.82
CA GLN A 1161 -28.05 37.33 37.57
C GLN A 1161 -26.93 36.69 36.73
N SER A 1162 -25.88 36.18 37.37
CA SER A 1162 -24.81 35.44 36.69
C SER A 1162 -25.30 34.07 36.17
N THR A 1163 -26.17 33.40 36.93
CA THR A 1163 -26.72 32.07 36.58
C THR A 1163 -27.68 32.15 35.39
N LEU A 1164 -28.49 33.20 35.31
CA LEU A 1164 -29.38 33.44 34.16
C LEU A 1164 -28.59 33.66 32.87
N LYS A 1165 -27.51 34.46 32.90
CA LYS A 1165 -26.63 34.68 31.73
C LYS A 1165 -26.00 33.38 31.23
N TYR A 1166 -25.58 32.49 32.14
CA TYR A 1166 -25.00 31.20 31.80
C TYR A 1166 -26.03 30.17 31.26
N ARG A 1167 -27.25 30.14 31.80
CA ARG A 1167 -28.29 29.17 31.36
C ARG A 1167 -28.81 29.44 29.95
N VAL A 1168 -28.75 30.70 29.50
CA VAL A 1168 -29.14 31.12 28.14
C VAL A 1168 -28.13 30.65 27.08
N THR A 1169 -26.83 30.49 27.41
CA THR A 1169 -25.76 30.16 26.44
C THR A 1169 -25.37 28.69 26.36
N LYS A 1170 -26.03 27.83 27.15
CA LYS A 1170 -25.72 26.39 27.21
C LYS A 1170 -26.43 25.63 26.07
N PRO A 1171 -25.74 24.93 25.16
CA PRO A 1171 -26.36 24.18 24.07
C PRO A 1171 -27.24 23.02 24.58
N SER A 1172 -28.25 22.66 23.79
CA SER A 1172 -29.11 21.51 24.04
C SER A 1172 -28.32 20.20 23.87
N LYS A 1173 -28.73 19.14 24.58
CA LYS A 1173 -28.07 17.84 24.50
C LYS A 1173 -28.59 17.10 23.25
N SER A 1174 -27.83 17.08 22.16
CA SER A 1174 -28.17 16.25 20.99
C SER A 1174 -27.80 14.78 21.22
N LEU A 1175 -28.59 13.87 20.64
CA LEU A 1175 -28.37 12.42 20.63
C LEU A 1175 -27.39 12.00 19.52
N ARG A 1176 -27.35 12.71 18.39
CA ARG A 1176 -26.34 12.55 17.31
C ARG A 1176 -24.89 12.61 17.79
N ALA A 1177 -24.62 13.28 18.91
CA ALA A 1177 -23.29 13.37 19.51
C ALA A 1177 -22.89 12.14 20.36
N GLN A 1178 -23.58 10.99 20.24
CA GLN A 1178 -23.30 9.75 20.99
C GLN A 1178 -23.18 8.52 20.07
N ARG A 1179 -22.70 8.70 18.84
CA ARG A 1179 -22.64 7.64 17.82
C ARG A 1179 -21.44 6.70 17.99
N ASN A 1180 -20.34 7.19 18.54
CA ASN A 1180 -19.10 6.44 18.81
C ASN A 1180 -18.32 7.12 19.96
N LEU A 1181 -17.21 6.53 20.42
CA LEU A 1181 -16.43 7.13 21.52
C LEU A 1181 -15.83 8.50 21.13
N GLY A 1182 -15.46 8.70 19.86
CA GLY A 1182 -14.91 9.97 19.36
C GLY A 1182 -15.88 11.15 19.51
N THR A 1183 -17.13 10.99 19.05
CA THR A 1183 -18.18 12.00 19.20
C THR A 1183 -18.53 12.28 20.66
N ILE A 1184 -18.47 11.25 21.52
CA ILE A 1184 -18.67 11.38 22.97
C ILE A 1184 -17.53 12.18 23.62
N ARG A 1185 -16.27 11.94 23.23
CA ARG A 1185 -15.09 12.68 23.72
C ARG A 1185 -15.14 14.13 23.28
N ALA A 1186 -15.35 14.40 21.98
CA ALA A 1186 -15.49 15.76 21.44
C ALA A 1186 -16.56 16.58 22.19
N ARG A 1187 -17.67 15.93 22.56
CA ARG A 1187 -18.71 16.55 23.39
C ARG A 1187 -18.26 16.80 24.84
N LYS A 1188 -17.54 15.87 25.45
CA LYS A 1188 -17.01 16.02 26.83
C LYS A 1188 -16.02 17.18 26.87
N ASP A 1189 -15.16 17.29 25.87
CA ASP A 1189 -14.19 18.36 25.72
C ASP A 1189 -14.88 19.71 25.48
N ALA A 1190 -15.88 19.75 24.59
CA ALA A 1190 -16.72 20.94 24.38
C ALA A 1190 -17.50 21.39 25.63
N LYS A 1191 -17.79 20.45 26.54
CA LYS A 1191 -18.42 20.73 27.85
C LYS A 1191 -17.39 21.21 28.88
N GLN A 1192 -16.19 20.64 28.90
CA GLN A 1192 -15.11 21.01 29.84
C GLN A 1192 -14.47 22.36 29.48
N ALA A 1193 -14.40 22.70 28.19
CA ALA A 1193 -13.88 23.98 27.71
C ALA A 1193 -14.73 25.20 28.14
N ARG A 1194 -15.93 24.99 28.70
CA ARG A 1194 -16.81 26.06 29.16
C ARG A 1194 -16.69 26.22 30.68
N VAL A 1195 -16.22 27.39 31.11
CA VAL A 1195 -16.13 27.76 32.53
C VAL A 1195 -17.54 27.72 33.14
N ASN A 1196 -17.76 26.78 34.05
CA ASN A 1196 -19.04 26.53 34.68
C ASN A 1196 -19.24 27.52 35.84
N THR A 1197 -19.68 28.74 35.57
CA THR A 1197 -20.06 29.74 36.59
C THR A 1197 -21.44 29.43 37.18
N ASN A 1198 -21.61 28.22 37.73
CA ASN A 1198 -22.73 27.96 38.62
C ASN A 1198 -22.35 28.55 39.98
N GLY A 1199 -22.84 29.75 40.28
CA GLY A 1199 -22.61 30.37 41.58
C GLY A 1199 -23.26 29.61 42.73
N ASN A 1200 -22.76 29.83 43.94
CA ASN A 1200 -23.30 29.36 45.22
C ASN A 1200 -24.76 29.76 45.49
N THR A 1201 -25.44 30.43 44.55
CA THR A 1201 -26.84 30.83 44.57
C THR A 1201 -27.79 29.71 45.00
N GLU A 1202 -27.60 28.49 44.47
CA GLU A 1202 -28.46 27.36 44.82
C GLU A 1202 -28.26 26.94 46.28
N MET A 1203 -27.02 26.95 46.77
CA MET A 1203 -26.68 26.68 48.16
C MET A 1203 -27.27 27.75 49.09
N ILE A 1204 -27.14 29.03 48.73
CA ILE A 1204 -27.69 30.17 49.47
C ILE A 1204 -29.22 30.06 49.57
N MET A 1205 -29.92 29.74 48.48
CA MET A 1205 -31.38 29.53 48.50
C MET A 1205 -31.79 28.39 49.44
N ARG A 1206 -31.00 27.31 49.51
CA ARG A 1206 -31.27 26.20 50.43
C ARG A 1206 -31.04 26.59 51.90
N ILE A 1207 -30.04 27.44 52.19
CA ILE A 1207 -29.83 28.00 53.54
C ILE A 1207 -30.99 28.92 53.94
N LEU A 1208 -31.44 29.79 53.04
CA LEU A 1208 -32.59 30.69 53.26
C LEU A 1208 -33.87 29.92 53.61
N ARG A 1209 -34.03 28.69 53.10
CA ARG A 1209 -35.19 27.81 53.35
C ARG A 1209 -35.31 27.36 54.82
N MET A 1210 -34.22 27.41 55.59
CA MET A 1210 -34.21 27.09 57.02
C MET A 1210 -34.53 28.30 57.92
N ARG A 1211 -34.60 29.51 57.35
CA ARG A 1211 -34.83 30.77 58.07
C ARG A 1211 -36.26 31.27 57.92
N ASP A 1212 -36.74 32.01 58.91
CA ASP A 1212 -38.08 32.60 58.90
C ASP A 1212 -38.16 33.79 57.92
N GLY A 1213 -39.33 34.00 57.30
CA GLY A 1213 -39.62 35.17 56.45
C GLY A 1213 -39.14 35.12 54.98
N THR A 1214 -38.53 34.02 54.52
CA THR A 1214 -37.87 33.94 53.19
C THR A 1214 -38.72 33.27 52.09
N GLN A 1215 -39.93 32.80 52.39
CA GLN A 1215 -40.72 31.94 51.50
C GLN A 1215 -41.18 32.64 50.22
N GLU A 1216 -41.70 33.86 50.33
CA GLU A 1216 -42.15 34.65 49.16
C GLU A 1216 -40.99 34.97 48.21
N PHE A 1217 -39.83 35.32 48.78
CA PHE A 1217 -38.61 35.55 48.00
C PHE A 1217 -38.17 34.29 47.24
N LEU A 1218 -38.13 33.13 47.91
CA LEU A 1218 -37.74 31.86 47.28
C LEU A 1218 -38.73 31.46 46.17
N ALA A 1219 -40.03 31.62 46.40
CA ALA A 1219 -41.06 31.35 45.39
C ALA A 1219 -40.88 32.23 44.15
N GLN A 1220 -40.61 33.54 44.34
CA GLN A 1220 -40.38 34.48 43.25
C GLN A 1220 -39.11 34.14 42.43
N GLN A 1221 -38.01 33.77 43.10
CA GLN A 1221 -36.77 33.38 42.42
C GLN A 1221 -36.92 32.06 41.64
N LEU A 1222 -37.60 31.07 42.22
CA LEU A 1222 -37.86 29.78 41.56
C LEU A 1222 -38.82 29.93 40.36
N GLN A 1223 -39.83 30.80 40.47
CA GLN A 1223 -40.72 31.13 39.35
C GLN A 1223 -39.97 31.85 38.21
N THR A 1224 -39.02 32.72 38.55
CA THR A 1224 -38.18 33.40 37.55
C THR A 1224 -37.25 32.40 36.85
N ILE A 1225 -36.73 31.40 37.57
CA ILE A 1225 -35.97 30.28 36.98
C ILE A 1225 -36.84 29.49 36.01
N SER A 1226 -38.06 29.12 36.40
CA SER A 1226 -38.94 28.28 35.59
C SER A 1226 -39.37 29.02 34.31
N MET A 1227 -39.70 30.30 34.42
CA MET A 1227 -39.98 31.18 33.27
C MET A 1227 -38.79 31.31 32.32
N ALA A 1228 -37.57 31.48 32.84
CA ALA A 1228 -36.37 31.53 32.01
C ALA A 1228 -36.15 30.21 31.25
N SER A 1229 -36.36 29.06 31.89
CA SER A 1229 -36.29 27.75 31.21
C SER A 1229 -37.40 27.52 30.18
N ALA A 1230 -38.63 28.00 30.45
CA ALA A 1230 -39.75 27.89 29.52
C ALA A 1230 -39.58 28.79 28.28
N SER A 1231 -39.00 29.98 28.44
CA SER A 1231 -38.71 30.90 27.33
C SER A 1231 -37.69 30.33 26.33
N ARG A 1232 -36.78 29.48 26.81
CA ARG A 1232 -35.81 28.76 25.97
C ARG A 1232 -36.47 27.68 25.11
N ALA A 1233 -37.42 26.94 25.66
CA ALA A 1233 -38.14 25.89 24.92
C ALA A 1233 -38.93 26.44 23.71
N LYS A 1234 -39.19 27.76 23.67
CA LYS A 1234 -39.84 28.44 22.54
C LYS A 1234 -38.86 29.06 21.53
N ARG A 1235 -37.56 29.19 21.85
CA ARG A 1235 -36.57 29.93 21.04
C ARG A 1235 -35.65 29.05 20.18
N ASP A 1236 -35.64 27.74 20.40
CA ASP A 1236 -34.88 26.79 19.57
C ASP A 1236 -35.82 25.98 18.65
N PRO A 1237 -36.40 26.54 17.56
CA PRO A 1237 -36.70 25.75 16.39
C PRO A 1237 -35.46 25.74 15.48
N LEU A 1238 -35.10 24.55 14.98
CA LEU A 1238 -34.04 24.24 14.00
C LEU A 1238 -32.70 23.76 14.61
#